data_AF-A0AAV9REI9-F1
#
_entry.id   AF-A0AAV9REI9-F1
#
_cell.length_a   1.000
_cell.length_b   1.000
_cell.length_c   1.000
_cell.angle_alpha   90.00
_cell.angle_beta   90.00
_cell.angle_gamma   90.00
#
_symmetry.space_group_name_H-M   'P 1'
#
loop_
_entity.id
_entity.type
_entity.pdbx_description
1 polymer ?
#
loop_
_entity_poly.entity_id
_entity_poly.type
_entity_poly.pdbx_seq_one_letter_code
_entity_poly.pdbx_strand_id
1 'polypeptide(L)'
;MSGSIQFSVKEELEPGTLVGSLSKHFSPPFQLLTKEYLWMDENTGNFYTSEQKMDREHLCPGKTKADECIILHTAVVGPSGELVQFSVTVEDINDNAPHFENSKIHLNISEDLPIGTSLMLDDQAQDRDSGPNGQLMYKLKGSGGVFTLKVEEDGHLILLILQMALDRETLDLYQMQLVAIDCGEQPLSATVPIIVTVTDVNDNCPSFSPDSPQSATISGGSKKNTVVTQVVATDPDVGPNAAIVYSLSPKVSERAKKLLFLNSHSGHVRLMQDLERDSSEELVLKVLASGLHCPPAETQVTVSLLPKASQGLTIKIGFIAEHYNQTVVLPESHPPTALAVLELEGDSSFKDSSLAIEGDVPFFLSPQSGKYLLYTSKPLDYEMKSEYHISVVVQGSSSERSVIALPQREIRVIVEDVNDNAPHFSQSHYQLEVQENNKPGLTLLQVSASDADSGLNGRVTYRLDKQVSAIFKVDSVTGQLSALVPLDREQNSTYKLIVFARDGGFPCLESQASVIIHVLDQNDNAPVFYTPHFIFFVPENAPPFALVGKIEVEDPDEGENGNLEFQVVKNSAPFVVDSMQRMLQTTANLDHEMTDHHELFLVVSDNGHPVALTSTARVTVFVEDINDNEPKVILPSSNFSCLAVSPGTPVGTTVTKIYAVDEDLGFNSEITYSVVAPESAQHNTPFQVAHAVIVGSVHCLGVAGRQNVSCEIDIRGPRAREAHIISGPAAVKSTTPERFLPEMGCYDCCMRCLAGVPYCSLVATLLCFSGISLFCGCGHQALTEMERLIEDYFARNRQDYNTLAYIIQYFQYAIYGLASFFFLYCIALLAEGFYTTSAAKQTFGEFRSTMCGRCLSSSFIVMTYVLAVLWLLVFAFSALPVYFFYNMGATCRTIDLLTETPASINQLCVDARQYGLLPWSAVPGKACGMTLSNVCKTREYWMTYNLYIAAFAGAGITLLALVHCCLHLAVYQVYVKMVKHRAKEERRGYDLYRRMQRDRGGTLCSPYSADTFDIS
;
A
#
# COMPACT_ATOMS: atom_id res chain seq x y z
N MET A 1 -10.33 -33.69 -61.94
CA MET A 1 -10.96 -32.49 -61.37
C MET A 1 -9.92 -31.89 -60.43
N SER A 2 -9.15 -30.94 -60.95
CA SER A 2 -7.99 -30.36 -60.27
C SER A 2 -8.49 -29.33 -59.26
N GLY A 3 -8.36 -29.64 -57.97
CA GLY A 3 -8.59 -28.66 -56.92
C GLY A 3 -7.42 -27.67 -56.90
N SER A 4 -7.72 -26.38 -56.82
CA SER A 4 -6.72 -25.35 -56.53
C SER A 4 -6.12 -25.61 -55.16
N ILE A 5 -4.80 -25.43 -55.01
CA ILE A 5 -4.13 -25.56 -53.72
C ILE A 5 -4.45 -24.30 -52.90
N GLN A 6 -5.03 -24.48 -51.72
CA GLN A 6 -5.49 -23.40 -50.85
C GLN A 6 -4.89 -23.56 -49.46
N PHE A 7 -4.50 -22.43 -48.86
CA PHE A 7 -4.04 -22.32 -47.48
C PHE A 7 -4.79 -21.18 -46.79
N SER A 8 -4.80 -21.16 -45.46
CA SER A 8 -5.29 -20.02 -44.68
C SER A 8 -4.26 -19.58 -43.65
N VAL A 9 -4.29 -18.29 -43.32
CA VAL A 9 -3.38 -17.65 -42.37
C VAL A 9 -4.12 -16.52 -41.67
N LYS A 10 -3.91 -16.35 -40.36
CA LYS A 10 -4.40 -15.17 -39.68
C LYS A 10 -3.58 -13.95 -40.08
N GLU A 11 -4.21 -12.79 -40.12
CA GLU A 11 -3.51 -11.52 -40.33
C GLU A 11 -2.57 -11.15 -39.16
N GLU A 12 -1.79 -10.08 -39.33
CA GLU A 12 -0.93 -9.48 -38.30
C GLU A 12 0.14 -10.40 -37.66
N LEU A 13 0.30 -11.63 -38.15
CA LEU A 13 1.29 -12.58 -37.67
C LEU A 13 2.72 -12.08 -37.87
N GLU A 14 3.56 -12.37 -36.88
CA GLU A 14 4.97 -11.98 -36.88
C GLU A 14 5.74 -12.58 -38.08
N PRO A 15 6.76 -11.86 -38.60
CA PRO A 15 7.59 -12.35 -39.70
C PRO A 15 8.24 -13.71 -39.39
N GLY A 16 8.31 -14.59 -40.39
CA GLY A 16 8.89 -15.93 -40.23
C GLY A 16 7.92 -16.99 -39.68
N THR A 17 6.63 -16.68 -39.56
CA THR A 17 5.59 -17.65 -39.18
C THR A 17 5.29 -18.60 -40.32
N LEU A 18 5.30 -19.92 -40.08
CA LEU A 18 5.03 -20.94 -41.09
C LEU A 18 3.55 -20.91 -41.50
N VAL A 19 3.28 -20.65 -42.79
CA VAL A 19 1.91 -20.61 -43.33
C VAL A 19 1.51 -21.94 -43.98
N GLY A 20 2.44 -22.58 -44.70
CA GLY A 20 2.14 -23.82 -45.40
C GLY A 20 3.33 -24.40 -46.15
N SER A 21 3.09 -25.50 -46.86
CA SER A 21 4.13 -26.19 -47.64
C SER A 21 3.59 -26.79 -48.94
N LEU A 22 4.29 -26.53 -50.04
CA LEU A 22 3.99 -27.12 -51.36
C LEU A 22 4.64 -28.50 -51.56
N SER A 23 5.50 -28.93 -50.64
CA SER A 23 6.21 -30.23 -50.71
C SER A 23 5.29 -31.45 -50.76
N LYS A 24 4.04 -31.32 -50.29
CA LYS A 24 3.01 -32.36 -50.40
C LYS A 24 2.54 -32.60 -51.83
N HIS A 25 2.73 -31.63 -52.72
CA HIS A 25 2.19 -31.64 -54.08
C HIS A 25 3.29 -31.67 -55.15
N PHE A 26 4.48 -31.13 -54.86
CA PHE A 26 5.58 -31.04 -55.82
C PHE A 26 6.94 -31.36 -55.17
N SER A 27 7.94 -31.65 -56.00
CA SER A 27 9.33 -31.89 -55.57
C SER A 27 10.21 -30.65 -55.81
N PRO A 28 11.31 -30.45 -55.04
CA PRO A 28 12.20 -29.31 -55.20
C PRO A 28 12.89 -29.28 -56.58
N PRO A 29 13.41 -28.12 -57.02
CA PRO A 29 13.48 -26.84 -56.31
C PRO A 29 12.16 -26.06 -56.32
N PHE A 30 11.96 -25.22 -55.31
CA PHE A 30 10.82 -24.30 -55.19
C PHE A 30 11.28 -22.86 -55.28
N GLN A 31 10.52 -21.99 -55.93
CA GLN A 31 10.81 -20.56 -55.94
C GLN A 31 9.52 -19.74 -55.98
N LEU A 32 9.26 -18.96 -54.93
CA LEU A 32 8.12 -18.04 -54.90
C LEU A 32 8.41 -16.78 -55.73
N LEU A 33 7.50 -16.44 -56.64
CA LEU A 33 7.61 -15.25 -57.49
C LEU A 33 7.01 -14.00 -56.84
N THR A 34 5.95 -14.15 -56.04
CA THR A 34 5.29 -13.07 -55.31
C THR A 34 5.80 -13.00 -53.87
N LYS A 35 6.91 -12.29 -53.66
CA LYS A 35 7.63 -12.21 -52.36
C LYS A 35 7.19 -11.07 -51.44
N GLU A 36 6.08 -10.40 -51.77
CA GLU A 36 5.65 -9.19 -51.05
C GLU A 36 5.24 -9.48 -49.61
N TYR A 37 4.42 -10.53 -49.39
CA TYR A 37 3.90 -10.88 -48.06
C TYR A 37 4.40 -12.23 -47.53
N LEU A 38 4.98 -13.05 -48.41
CA LEU A 38 5.47 -14.39 -48.09
C LEU A 38 6.86 -14.59 -48.66
N TRP A 39 7.68 -15.41 -48.02
CA TRP A 39 8.89 -15.97 -48.61
C TRP A 39 8.88 -17.50 -48.49
N MET A 40 9.67 -18.19 -49.31
CA MET A 40 9.65 -19.64 -49.42
C MET A 40 11.07 -20.21 -49.38
N ASP A 41 11.24 -21.30 -48.65
CA ASP A 41 12.48 -22.10 -48.65
C ASP A 41 12.53 -22.98 -49.92
N GLU A 42 13.60 -22.80 -50.69
CA GLU A 42 13.76 -23.41 -52.01
C GLU A 42 13.92 -24.94 -52.00
N ASN A 43 14.31 -25.51 -50.85
CA ASN A 43 14.56 -26.94 -50.69
C ASN A 43 13.37 -27.67 -50.04
N THR A 44 12.71 -27.03 -49.07
CA THR A 44 11.63 -27.64 -48.30
C THR A 44 10.24 -27.32 -48.87
N GLY A 45 10.10 -26.27 -49.67
CA GLY A 45 8.81 -25.81 -50.20
C GLY A 45 7.88 -25.24 -49.13
N ASN A 46 8.39 -25.01 -47.91
CA ASN A 46 7.71 -24.29 -46.84
C ASN A 46 7.73 -22.81 -47.14
N PHE A 47 6.62 -22.12 -46.88
CA PHE A 47 6.54 -20.68 -47.01
C PHE A 47 6.03 -20.03 -45.73
N TYR A 48 6.59 -18.85 -45.46
CA TYR A 48 6.51 -18.14 -44.20
C TYR A 48 6.10 -16.69 -44.46
N THR A 49 5.52 -16.04 -43.45
CA THR A 49 5.25 -14.58 -43.47
C THR A 49 6.56 -13.79 -43.66
N SER A 50 6.47 -12.70 -44.42
CA SER A 50 7.59 -11.79 -44.69
C SER A 50 7.64 -10.61 -43.70
N GLU A 51 8.60 -9.71 -43.87
CA GLU A 51 8.69 -8.44 -43.13
C GLU A 51 7.48 -7.51 -43.36
N GLN A 52 6.82 -7.62 -44.52
CA GLN A 52 5.58 -6.88 -44.77
C GLN A 52 4.41 -7.70 -44.21
N LYS A 53 3.77 -7.16 -43.17
CA LYS A 53 2.60 -7.78 -42.54
C LYS A 53 1.43 -7.84 -43.51
N MET A 54 0.67 -8.93 -43.41
CA MET A 54 -0.63 -9.04 -44.06
C MET A 54 -1.65 -8.39 -43.13
N ASP A 55 -2.00 -7.14 -43.43
CA ASP A 55 -3.10 -6.38 -42.83
C ASP A 55 -4.33 -6.56 -43.75
N ARG A 56 -5.33 -7.30 -43.28
CA ARG A 56 -6.50 -7.67 -44.07
C ARG A 56 -7.35 -6.44 -44.38
N GLU A 57 -7.51 -5.49 -43.45
CA GLU A 57 -8.29 -4.26 -43.66
C GLU A 57 -7.69 -3.39 -44.77
N HIS A 58 -6.36 -3.42 -44.91
CA HIS A 58 -5.64 -2.76 -45.99
C HIS A 58 -5.73 -3.52 -47.32
N LEU A 59 -5.53 -4.84 -47.27
CA LEU A 59 -5.48 -5.72 -48.45
C LEU A 59 -6.84 -5.94 -49.10
N CYS A 60 -7.87 -6.06 -48.27
CA CYS A 60 -9.23 -6.42 -48.62
C CYS A 60 -10.22 -5.42 -48.00
N PRO A 61 -10.19 -4.13 -48.40
CA PRO A 61 -11.05 -3.12 -47.80
C PRO A 61 -12.52 -3.47 -48.05
N GLY A 62 -13.36 -3.38 -47.00
CA GLY A 62 -14.75 -3.86 -46.95
C GLY A 62 -15.72 -3.36 -48.04
N LYS A 63 -15.29 -2.43 -48.92
CA LYS A 63 -16.04 -1.99 -50.11
C LYS A 63 -16.08 -3.04 -51.24
N THR A 64 -15.23 -4.06 -51.22
CA THR A 64 -15.09 -5.03 -52.32
C THR A 64 -16.09 -6.19 -52.28
N LYS A 65 -16.86 -6.38 -51.19
CA LYS A 65 -17.83 -7.50 -51.01
C LYS A 65 -17.27 -8.87 -51.42
N ALA A 66 -15.98 -9.13 -51.20
CA ALA A 66 -15.46 -10.47 -51.29
C ALA A 66 -15.79 -11.18 -49.98
N ASP A 67 -16.52 -12.30 -50.03
CA ASP A 67 -16.88 -13.10 -48.84
C ASP A 67 -15.62 -13.65 -48.13
N GLU A 68 -14.47 -13.69 -48.81
CA GLU A 68 -13.17 -14.14 -48.30
C GLU A 68 -12.04 -13.23 -48.83
N CYS A 69 -11.08 -12.87 -47.97
CA CYS A 69 -9.88 -12.14 -48.37
C CYS A 69 -8.83 -13.11 -48.91
N ILE A 70 -8.74 -13.25 -50.24
CA ILE A 70 -7.88 -14.25 -50.89
C ILE A 70 -6.76 -13.58 -51.67
N ILE A 71 -5.51 -13.93 -51.34
CA ILE A 71 -4.31 -13.51 -52.07
C ILE A 71 -3.80 -14.67 -52.93
N LEU A 72 -3.58 -14.42 -54.22
CA LEU A 72 -3.04 -15.41 -55.16
C LEU A 72 -1.53 -15.31 -55.25
N HIS A 73 -0.84 -16.40 -54.94
CA HIS A 73 0.61 -16.51 -55.05
C HIS A 73 1.00 -17.44 -56.19
N THR A 74 2.13 -17.12 -56.84
CA THR A 74 2.67 -17.95 -57.93
C THR A 74 4.07 -18.42 -57.55
N ALA A 75 4.32 -19.72 -57.67
CA ALA A 75 5.62 -20.34 -57.45
C ALA A 75 6.06 -21.17 -58.66
N VAL A 76 7.37 -21.23 -58.88
CA VAL A 76 8.01 -22.18 -59.79
C VAL A 76 8.34 -23.44 -59.00
N VAL A 77 7.99 -24.60 -59.51
CA VAL A 77 8.21 -25.90 -58.84
C VAL A 77 8.89 -26.91 -59.75
N GLY A 78 9.74 -27.74 -59.15
CA GLY A 78 10.40 -28.88 -59.80
C GLY A 78 11.49 -28.51 -60.82
N PRO A 79 12.27 -29.50 -61.28
CA PRO A 79 13.41 -29.27 -62.16
C PRO A 79 13.02 -28.83 -63.58
N SER A 80 11.75 -29.02 -63.97
CA SER A 80 11.20 -28.56 -65.25
C SER A 80 10.73 -27.10 -65.23
N GLY A 81 10.67 -26.45 -64.06
CA GLY A 81 10.26 -25.06 -63.91
C GLY A 81 8.76 -24.82 -64.16
N GLU A 82 7.88 -25.66 -63.62
CA GLU A 82 6.43 -25.52 -63.79
C GLU A 82 5.90 -24.36 -62.92
N LEU A 83 4.99 -23.55 -63.47
CA LEU A 83 4.34 -22.47 -62.72
C LEU A 83 3.08 -22.99 -62.05
N VAL A 84 3.01 -22.85 -60.73
CA VAL A 84 1.85 -23.22 -59.91
C VAL A 84 1.31 -21.99 -59.21
N GLN A 85 0.02 -21.76 -59.35
CA GLN A 85 -0.71 -20.75 -58.60
C GLN A 85 -1.44 -21.41 -57.43
N PHE A 86 -1.30 -20.83 -56.24
CA PHE A 86 -2.01 -21.26 -55.03
C PHE A 86 -2.64 -20.03 -54.36
N SER A 87 -3.70 -20.25 -53.60
CA SER A 87 -4.40 -19.18 -52.89
C SER A 87 -4.13 -19.24 -51.39
N VAL A 88 -3.97 -18.08 -50.77
CA VAL A 88 -3.89 -17.92 -49.32
C VAL A 88 -5.06 -17.06 -48.89
N THR A 89 -5.94 -17.62 -48.07
CA THR A 89 -7.05 -16.89 -47.43
C THR A 89 -6.53 -16.24 -46.16
N VAL A 90 -6.66 -14.92 -46.05
CA VAL A 90 -6.33 -14.16 -44.85
C VAL A 90 -7.55 -14.17 -43.93
N GLU A 91 -7.41 -14.79 -42.77
CA GLU A 91 -8.40 -14.86 -41.70
C GLU A 91 -8.31 -13.59 -40.85
N ASP A 92 -9.48 -13.03 -40.59
CA ASP A 92 -9.69 -11.80 -39.82
C ASP A 92 -9.39 -12.00 -38.32
N ILE A 93 -8.74 -11.01 -37.70
CA ILE A 93 -8.55 -10.89 -36.25
C ILE A 93 -9.38 -9.72 -35.73
N ASN A 94 -9.90 -9.80 -34.50
CA ASN A 94 -10.61 -8.70 -33.85
C ASN A 94 -9.63 -7.64 -33.30
N ASP A 95 -8.93 -6.93 -34.19
CA ASP A 95 -7.90 -5.94 -33.84
C ASP A 95 -8.34 -4.49 -34.10
N ASN A 96 -9.50 -4.26 -34.73
CA ASN A 96 -10.12 -2.94 -34.82
C ASN A 96 -11.33 -2.86 -33.89
N ALA A 97 -11.38 -1.82 -33.06
CA ALA A 97 -12.56 -1.54 -32.27
C ALA A 97 -13.60 -0.75 -33.08
N PRO A 98 -14.91 -0.88 -32.77
CA PRO A 98 -15.94 -0.06 -33.38
C PRO A 98 -15.64 1.44 -33.23
N HIS A 99 -16.06 2.26 -34.18
CA HIS A 99 -15.81 3.71 -34.14
C HIS A 99 -17.03 4.52 -34.62
N PHE A 100 -17.37 5.58 -33.88
CA PHE A 100 -18.40 6.56 -34.27
C PHE A 100 -17.77 7.73 -35.04
N GLU A 101 -18.38 8.14 -36.16
CA GLU A 101 -17.87 9.25 -36.96
C GLU A 101 -17.98 10.59 -36.21
N ASN A 102 -19.05 10.77 -35.42
CA ASN A 102 -19.24 11.97 -34.63
C ASN A 102 -18.79 11.77 -33.17
N SER A 103 -18.23 12.84 -32.58
CA SER A 103 -17.82 12.83 -31.17
C SER A 103 -18.99 12.92 -30.18
N LYS A 104 -20.20 13.25 -30.67
CA LYS A 104 -21.44 13.36 -29.92
C LYS A 104 -22.65 13.34 -30.86
N ILE A 105 -23.76 12.82 -30.37
CA ILE A 105 -25.06 12.85 -31.05
C ILE A 105 -25.93 13.87 -30.33
N HIS A 106 -26.45 14.87 -31.04
CA HIS A 106 -27.29 15.92 -30.43
C HIS A 106 -28.68 15.91 -31.03
N LEU A 107 -29.71 15.86 -30.19
CA LEU A 107 -31.11 15.85 -30.59
C LEU A 107 -31.86 16.98 -29.89
N ASN A 108 -32.66 17.72 -30.66
CA ASN A 108 -33.59 18.71 -30.13
C ASN A 108 -34.99 18.13 -30.22
N ILE A 109 -35.60 17.84 -29.07
CA ILE A 109 -36.88 17.14 -29.00
C ILE A 109 -37.89 18.01 -28.28
N SER A 110 -39.06 18.20 -28.87
CA SER A 110 -40.17 18.92 -28.23
C SER A 110 -40.74 18.14 -27.04
N GLU A 111 -41.13 18.81 -25.96
CA GLU A 111 -41.70 18.10 -24.81
C GLU A 111 -43.09 17.51 -25.07
N ASP A 112 -43.84 18.07 -26.01
CA ASP A 112 -45.14 17.58 -26.46
C ASP A 112 -45.07 16.33 -27.37
N LEU A 113 -43.88 15.76 -27.57
CA LEU A 113 -43.70 14.58 -28.40
C LEU A 113 -44.43 13.38 -27.79
N PRO A 114 -45.28 12.67 -28.57
CA PRO A 114 -46.03 11.55 -28.04
C PRO A 114 -45.14 10.35 -27.68
N ILE A 115 -45.48 9.67 -26.60
CA ILE A 115 -44.85 8.41 -26.19
C ILE A 115 -44.94 7.39 -27.33
N GLY A 116 -43.86 6.66 -27.57
CA GLY A 116 -43.69 5.71 -28.66
C GLY A 116 -43.10 6.33 -29.92
N THR A 117 -42.87 7.65 -29.96
CA THR A 117 -42.16 8.27 -31.09
C THR A 117 -40.77 7.68 -31.22
N SER A 118 -40.44 7.25 -32.44
CA SER A 118 -39.16 6.66 -32.79
C SER A 118 -38.30 7.71 -33.51
N LEU A 119 -37.13 7.98 -32.97
CA LEU A 119 -36.18 8.97 -33.46
C LEU A 119 -34.96 8.24 -34.01
N MET A 120 -34.64 8.46 -35.28
CA MET A 120 -33.47 7.84 -35.90
C MET A 120 -32.18 8.51 -35.41
N LEU A 121 -31.18 7.71 -35.06
CA LEU A 121 -29.83 8.19 -34.76
C LEU A 121 -29.00 8.08 -36.04
N ASP A 122 -28.57 9.23 -36.57
CA ASP A 122 -27.85 9.31 -37.86
C ASP A 122 -26.38 8.86 -37.77
N ASP A 123 -25.84 8.70 -36.55
CA ASP A 123 -24.43 8.37 -36.31
C ASP A 123 -24.30 6.88 -35.92
N GLN A 124 -23.89 6.08 -36.89
CA GLN A 124 -23.71 4.64 -36.74
C GLN A 124 -22.22 4.35 -36.51
N ALA A 125 -21.94 3.43 -35.60
CA ALA A 125 -20.58 2.93 -35.46
C ALA A 125 -20.21 2.08 -36.68
N GLN A 126 -18.95 2.15 -37.06
CA GLN A 126 -18.36 1.35 -38.11
C GLN A 126 -17.21 0.55 -37.50
N ASP A 127 -17.17 -0.72 -37.85
CA ASP A 127 -16.04 -1.60 -37.56
C ASP A 127 -15.33 -1.95 -38.88
N ARG A 128 -14.02 -2.08 -38.85
CA ARG A 128 -13.21 -2.42 -40.03
C ARG A 128 -13.07 -3.93 -40.19
N ASP A 129 -13.22 -4.67 -39.11
CA ASP A 129 -13.11 -6.12 -39.07
C ASP A 129 -14.29 -6.75 -39.84
N SER A 130 -14.24 -8.05 -40.09
CA SER A 130 -15.23 -8.77 -40.89
C SER A 130 -15.86 -9.94 -40.16
N GLY A 131 -17.00 -10.41 -40.67
CA GLY A 131 -17.75 -11.47 -40.01
C GLY A 131 -18.21 -11.06 -38.60
N PRO A 132 -18.10 -11.95 -37.58
CA PRO A 132 -18.49 -11.64 -36.20
C PRO A 132 -17.70 -10.48 -35.57
N ASN A 133 -16.41 -10.33 -35.91
CA ASN A 133 -15.55 -9.26 -35.40
C ASN A 133 -15.99 -7.89 -35.94
N GLY A 134 -16.52 -7.83 -37.17
CA GLY A 134 -17.13 -6.61 -37.71
C GLY A 134 -18.60 -6.39 -37.34
N GLN A 135 -19.26 -7.36 -36.68
CA GLN A 135 -20.71 -7.32 -36.45
C GLN A 135 -21.04 -6.58 -35.15
N LEU A 136 -21.81 -5.51 -35.25
CA LEU A 136 -22.07 -4.61 -34.12
C LEU A 136 -23.39 -4.88 -33.38
N MET A 137 -23.32 -4.80 -32.07
CA MET A 137 -24.45 -4.72 -31.14
C MET A 137 -24.45 -3.37 -30.43
N TYR A 138 -25.62 -2.73 -30.33
CA TYR A 138 -25.78 -1.44 -29.66
C TYR A 138 -26.48 -1.55 -28.33
N LYS A 139 -26.02 -0.75 -27.36
CA LYS A 139 -26.61 -0.63 -26.03
C LYS A 139 -26.70 0.82 -25.59
N LEU A 140 -27.86 1.18 -25.03
CA LEU A 140 -28.07 2.50 -24.41
C LEU A 140 -27.79 2.43 -22.91
N LYS A 141 -27.02 3.39 -22.40
CA LYS A 141 -26.73 3.57 -20.97
C LYS A 141 -27.17 4.97 -20.53
N GLY A 142 -27.67 5.08 -19.30
CA GLY A 142 -27.97 6.38 -18.67
C GLY A 142 -29.32 7.00 -19.05
N SER A 143 -30.24 6.28 -19.72
CA SER A 143 -31.54 6.85 -20.13
C SER A 143 -32.61 6.91 -19.03
N GLY A 144 -32.38 6.29 -17.87
CA GLY A 144 -33.34 6.29 -16.76
C GLY A 144 -34.70 5.65 -17.07
N GLY A 145 -34.83 4.94 -18.19
CA GLY A 145 -36.10 4.39 -18.67
C GLY A 145 -36.95 5.34 -19.53
N VAL A 146 -36.55 6.62 -19.66
CA VAL A 146 -37.25 7.60 -20.50
C VAL A 146 -37.12 7.28 -21.99
N PHE A 147 -35.94 6.79 -22.38
CA PHE A 147 -35.66 6.35 -23.75
C PHE A 147 -35.20 4.90 -23.79
N THR A 148 -35.61 4.20 -24.84
CA THR A 148 -35.17 2.83 -25.15
C THR A 148 -34.59 2.76 -26.55
N LEU A 149 -33.65 1.84 -26.75
CA LEU A 149 -33.04 1.61 -28.05
C LEU A 149 -33.72 0.46 -28.78
N LYS A 150 -34.02 0.64 -30.06
CA LYS A 150 -34.42 -0.43 -30.98
C LYS A 150 -33.47 -0.41 -32.17
N VAL A 151 -32.88 -1.56 -32.46
CA VAL A 151 -31.98 -1.75 -33.60
C VAL A 151 -32.70 -2.63 -34.61
N GLU A 152 -32.81 -2.16 -35.85
CA GLU A 152 -33.42 -2.89 -36.98
C GLU A 152 -32.40 -3.04 -38.12
N GLU A 153 -32.73 -3.87 -39.11
CA GLU A 153 -31.94 -4.09 -40.34
C GLU A 153 -30.46 -4.44 -40.06
N ASP A 154 -30.22 -5.46 -39.22
CA ASP A 154 -28.89 -5.99 -38.91
C ASP A 154 -27.88 -4.94 -38.40
N GLY A 155 -28.33 -3.91 -37.69
CA GLY A 155 -27.45 -2.88 -37.10
C GLY A 155 -27.42 -1.55 -37.86
N HIS A 156 -28.08 -1.46 -39.00
CA HIS A 156 -28.06 -0.29 -39.89
C HIS A 156 -29.15 0.74 -39.59
N LEU A 157 -30.09 0.43 -38.69
CA LEU A 157 -31.10 1.39 -38.26
C LEU A 157 -31.19 1.41 -36.74
N ILE A 158 -30.72 2.50 -36.14
CA ILE A 158 -30.75 2.70 -34.70
C ILE A 158 -31.86 3.72 -34.38
N LEU A 159 -32.89 3.26 -33.69
CA LEU A 159 -34.04 4.06 -33.29
C LEU A 159 -34.03 4.26 -31.77
N LEU A 160 -34.06 5.52 -31.35
CA LEU A 160 -34.32 5.94 -29.98
C LEU A 160 -35.82 6.14 -29.81
N ILE A 161 -36.45 5.31 -28.98
CA ILE A 161 -37.90 5.32 -28.74
C ILE A 161 -38.19 6.00 -27.40
N LEU A 162 -39.05 7.02 -27.43
CA LEU A 162 -39.54 7.70 -26.24
C LEU A 162 -40.55 6.82 -25.48
N GLN A 163 -40.29 6.49 -24.22
CA GLN A 163 -41.15 5.63 -23.39
C GLN A 163 -41.97 6.41 -22.36
N MET A 164 -41.56 7.62 -22.03
CA MET A 164 -42.23 8.48 -21.06
C MET A 164 -42.43 9.87 -21.66
N ALA A 165 -43.46 10.58 -21.23
CA ALA A 165 -43.64 11.97 -21.65
C ALA A 165 -42.46 12.80 -21.15
N LEU A 166 -42.01 13.73 -21.98
CA LEU A 166 -41.00 14.72 -21.61
C LEU A 166 -41.69 15.90 -20.95
N ASP A 167 -40.96 16.58 -20.07
CA ASP A 167 -41.41 17.75 -19.35
C ASP A 167 -40.16 18.59 -19.10
N ARG A 168 -40.04 19.69 -19.83
CA ARG A 168 -38.87 20.57 -19.82
C ARG A 168 -38.77 21.30 -18.48
N GLU A 169 -39.89 21.69 -17.88
CA GLU A 169 -39.92 22.36 -16.57
C GLU A 169 -39.38 21.44 -15.47
N THR A 170 -39.50 20.13 -15.64
CA THR A 170 -38.88 19.14 -14.77
C THR A 170 -37.42 18.86 -15.13
N LEU A 171 -37.11 18.60 -16.42
CA LEU A 171 -35.75 18.31 -16.89
C LEU A 171 -35.57 18.66 -18.37
N ASP A 172 -34.74 19.66 -18.65
CA ASP A 172 -34.53 20.22 -19.99
C ASP A 172 -33.39 19.54 -20.80
N LEU A 173 -32.59 18.69 -20.17
CA LEU A 173 -31.41 18.06 -20.77
C LEU A 173 -31.23 16.61 -20.31
N TYR A 174 -31.20 15.68 -21.27
CA TYR A 174 -30.81 14.29 -21.03
C TYR A 174 -29.43 14.01 -21.64
N GLN A 175 -28.52 13.51 -20.81
CA GLN A 175 -27.21 13.02 -21.23
C GLN A 175 -27.15 11.50 -21.05
N MET A 176 -27.06 10.78 -22.17
CA MET A 176 -26.99 9.32 -22.20
C MET A 176 -25.82 8.86 -23.07
N GLN A 177 -25.51 7.57 -23.06
CA GLN A 177 -24.39 7.00 -23.79
C GLN A 177 -24.86 5.87 -24.70
N LEU A 178 -24.51 5.95 -25.98
CA LEU A 178 -24.67 4.86 -26.93
C LEU A 178 -23.35 4.09 -27.00
N VAL A 179 -23.41 2.80 -26.72
CA VAL A 179 -22.26 1.89 -26.75
C VAL A 179 -22.43 0.94 -27.93
N ALA A 180 -21.47 0.92 -28.85
CA ALA A 180 -21.34 -0.09 -29.89
C ALA A 180 -20.31 -1.14 -29.43
N ILE A 181 -20.64 -2.41 -29.60
CA ILE A 181 -19.82 -3.56 -29.17
C ILE A 181 -19.76 -4.53 -30.34
N ASP A 182 -18.58 -4.98 -30.72
CA ASP A 182 -18.46 -6.04 -31.73
C ASP A 182 -18.83 -7.44 -31.17
N CYS A 183 -18.99 -8.42 -32.07
CA CYS A 183 -19.33 -9.80 -31.72
C CYS A 183 -18.12 -10.75 -31.75
N GLY A 184 -16.89 -10.24 -31.60
CA GLY A 184 -15.68 -11.06 -31.56
C GLY A 184 -15.57 -11.92 -30.30
N GLU A 185 -14.66 -12.91 -30.30
CA GLU A 185 -14.41 -13.75 -29.10
C GLU A 185 -13.93 -12.92 -27.90
N GLN A 186 -13.23 -11.81 -28.16
CA GLN A 186 -12.87 -10.78 -27.19
C GLN A 186 -13.49 -9.45 -27.62
N PRO A 187 -14.71 -9.11 -27.14
CA PRO A 187 -15.45 -8.00 -27.71
C PRO A 187 -14.83 -6.64 -27.35
N LEU A 188 -14.56 -5.82 -28.36
CA LEU A 188 -14.17 -4.43 -28.23
C LEU A 188 -15.41 -3.53 -28.31
N SER A 189 -15.27 -2.29 -27.84
CA SER A 189 -16.41 -1.38 -27.80
C SER A 189 -16.01 0.08 -27.92
N ALA A 190 -16.90 0.88 -28.51
CA ALA A 190 -16.84 2.33 -28.47
C ALA A 190 -18.09 2.93 -27.87
N THR A 191 -17.96 4.14 -27.34
CA THR A 191 -19.06 4.87 -26.70
C THR A 191 -19.11 6.30 -27.23
N VAL A 192 -20.32 6.75 -27.60
CA VAL A 192 -20.60 8.14 -27.98
C VAL A 192 -21.69 8.73 -27.08
N PRO A 193 -21.54 9.99 -26.59
CA PRO A 193 -22.58 10.63 -25.81
C PRO A 193 -23.75 11.08 -26.71
N ILE A 194 -24.98 10.77 -26.30
CA ILE A 194 -26.21 11.36 -26.84
C ILE A 194 -26.69 12.46 -25.89
N ILE A 195 -26.85 13.66 -26.43
CA ILE A 195 -27.33 14.84 -25.71
C ILE A 195 -28.69 15.22 -26.30
N VAL A 196 -29.75 14.98 -25.55
CA VAL A 196 -31.10 15.43 -25.90
C VAL A 196 -31.39 16.72 -25.17
N THR A 197 -31.60 17.80 -25.91
CA THR A 197 -32.19 19.04 -25.37
C THR A 197 -33.69 19.04 -25.62
N VAL A 198 -34.46 19.22 -24.55
CA VAL A 198 -35.91 19.33 -24.63
C VAL A 198 -36.27 20.77 -24.98
N THR A 199 -37.05 20.96 -26.05
CA THR A 199 -37.50 22.29 -26.50
C THR A 199 -38.87 22.61 -25.93
N ASP A 200 -38.99 23.85 -25.46
CA ASP A 200 -40.15 24.42 -24.78
C ASP A 200 -41.40 24.50 -25.67
N VAL A 201 -42.53 24.11 -25.09
CA VAL A 201 -43.89 24.27 -25.59
C VAL A 201 -44.67 25.07 -24.56
N ASN A 202 -45.54 25.98 -25.01
CA ASN A 202 -46.34 26.81 -24.11
C ASN A 202 -47.50 26.00 -23.49
N ASP A 203 -47.21 25.09 -22.58
CA ASP A 203 -48.19 24.24 -21.90
C ASP A 203 -48.45 24.68 -20.44
N ASN A 204 -47.64 25.58 -19.90
CA ASN A 204 -47.94 26.29 -18.67
C ASN A 204 -48.57 27.66 -18.95
N CYS A 205 -49.26 28.20 -17.94
CA CYS A 205 -49.84 29.53 -18.00
C CYS A 205 -49.41 30.35 -16.79
N PRO A 206 -49.35 31.69 -16.90
CA PRO A 206 -48.91 32.54 -15.80
C PRO A 206 -49.78 32.35 -14.58
N SER A 207 -49.16 32.17 -13.42
CA SER A 207 -49.84 32.06 -12.13
C SER A 207 -49.27 33.07 -11.14
N PHE A 208 -50.09 33.63 -10.26
CA PHE A 208 -49.60 34.54 -9.23
C PHE A 208 -48.86 33.75 -8.14
N SER A 209 -47.68 34.22 -7.77
CA SER A 209 -46.90 33.65 -6.67
C SER A 209 -47.73 33.68 -5.38
N PRO A 210 -47.64 32.65 -4.52
CA PRO A 210 -48.23 32.67 -3.18
C PRO A 210 -47.78 33.88 -2.35
N ASP A 211 -46.56 34.36 -2.60
CA ASP A 211 -45.96 35.53 -1.93
C ASP A 211 -46.43 36.85 -2.54
N SER A 212 -47.21 36.82 -3.61
CA SER A 212 -47.80 38.02 -4.19
C SER A 212 -48.79 38.65 -3.17
N PRO A 213 -48.67 39.96 -2.90
CA PRO A 213 -49.38 40.61 -1.81
C PRO A 213 -50.89 40.63 -2.05
N GLN A 214 -51.66 40.08 -1.11
CA GLN A 214 -53.14 40.08 -1.15
C GLN A 214 -53.75 41.41 -0.65
N SER A 215 -52.99 42.16 0.14
CA SER A 215 -53.36 43.49 0.59
C SER A 215 -52.16 44.42 0.60
N ALA A 216 -52.43 45.72 0.46
CA ALA A 216 -51.42 46.75 0.53
C ALA A 216 -51.99 47.98 1.22
N THR A 217 -51.17 48.67 2.00
CA THR A 217 -51.65 49.84 2.75
C THR A 217 -50.86 51.08 2.36
N ILE A 218 -51.55 52.19 2.14
CA ILE A 218 -50.90 53.47 1.82
C ILE A 218 -51.52 54.62 2.63
N SER A 219 -50.65 55.46 3.19
CA SER A 219 -51.05 56.56 4.06
C SER A 219 -51.65 57.72 3.27
N GLY A 220 -52.69 58.37 3.82
CA GLY A 220 -53.36 59.57 3.32
C GLY A 220 -52.51 60.85 3.27
N GLY A 221 -51.17 60.75 3.37
CA GLY A 221 -50.21 61.82 3.09
C GLY A 221 -49.14 61.45 2.05
N SER A 222 -49.30 60.33 1.35
CA SER A 222 -48.31 59.79 0.41
C SER A 222 -48.24 60.60 -0.89
N LYS A 223 -47.03 60.75 -1.45
CA LYS A 223 -46.77 61.55 -2.64
C LYS A 223 -46.94 60.75 -3.93
N LYS A 224 -47.17 61.45 -5.05
CA LYS A 224 -47.18 60.86 -6.39
C LYS A 224 -45.92 60.02 -6.62
N ASN A 225 -46.07 58.90 -7.33
CA ASN A 225 -45.08 57.87 -7.64
C ASN A 225 -44.62 56.99 -6.46
N THR A 226 -45.18 57.15 -5.26
CA THR A 226 -44.96 56.18 -4.18
C THR A 226 -45.38 54.77 -4.64
N VAL A 227 -44.49 53.79 -4.44
CA VAL A 227 -44.78 52.38 -4.70
C VAL A 227 -45.73 51.90 -3.61
N VAL A 228 -46.88 51.39 -4.02
CA VAL A 228 -47.90 50.83 -3.11
C VAL A 228 -47.56 49.38 -2.80
N THR A 229 -47.30 48.62 -3.85
CA THR A 229 -46.96 47.20 -3.79
C THR A 229 -46.47 46.71 -5.15
N GLN A 230 -46.06 45.46 -5.27
CA GLN A 230 -45.73 44.79 -6.52
C GLN A 230 -46.44 43.44 -6.56
N VAL A 231 -47.29 43.22 -7.57
CA VAL A 231 -47.83 41.88 -7.83
C VAL A 231 -46.80 41.06 -8.60
N VAL A 232 -46.71 39.78 -8.28
CA VAL A 232 -45.73 38.88 -8.87
C VAL A 232 -46.45 37.64 -9.41
N ALA A 233 -46.36 37.45 -10.71
CA ALA A 233 -46.75 36.22 -11.39
C ALA A 233 -45.52 35.55 -12.01
N THR A 234 -45.58 34.24 -12.10
CA THR A 234 -44.55 33.36 -12.64
C THR A 234 -45.15 32.48 -13.72
N ASP A 235 -44.38 32.27 -14.77
CA ASP A 235 -44.67 31.35 -15.86
C ASP A 235 -43.41 30.48 -16.02
N PRO A 236 -43.50 29.16 -15.79
CA PRO A 236 -42.34 28.28 -15.72
C PRO A 236 -41.73 27.96 -17.11
N ASP A 237 -42.44 28.28 -18.20
CA ASP A 237 -41.95 28.17 -19.58
C ASP A 237 -40.69 29.06 -19.79
N VAL A 238 -40.10 29.05 -20.99
CA VAL A 238 -38.96 29.93 -21.34
C VAL A 238 -39.18 30.85 -22.54
N GLY A 239 -38.38 31.91 -22.58
CA GLY A 239 -38.34 32.85 -23.70
C GLY A 239 -39.69 33.57 -23.89
N PRO A 240 -40.27 33.56 -25.12
CA PRO A 240 -41.53 34.25 -25.38
C PRO A 240 -42.75 33.57 -24.75
N ASN A 241 -42.68 32.28 -24.41
CA ASN A 241 -43.77 31.54 -23.77
C ASN A 241 -43.90 31.95 -22.30
N ALA A 242 -42.77 32.16 -21.61
CA ALA A 242 -42.70 32.72 -20.25
C ALA A 242 -43.08 34.21 -20.12
N ALA A 243 -43.40 34.89 -21.22
CA ALA A 243 -43.52 36.35 -21.21
C ALA A 243 -44.85 36.81 -20.61
N ILE A 244 -44.79 37.44 -19.43
CA ILE A 244 -45.96 37.89 -18.69
C ILE A 244 -46.25 39.38 -18.95
N VAL A 245 -47.51 39.69 -19.26
CA VAL A 245 -48.03 41.05 -19.33
C VAL A 245 -49.09 41.27 -18.27
N TYR A 246 -48.85 42.24 -17.39
CA TYR A 246 -49.80 42.65 -16.36
C TYR A 246 -50.79 43.69 -16.90
N SER A 247 -52.07 43.53 -16.56
CA SER A 247 -53.11 44.49 -16.91
C SER A 247 -54.19 44.61 -15.82
N LEU A 248 -54.94 45.72 -15.81
CA LEU A 248 -56.04 45.89 -14.89
C LEU A 248 -57.30 45.21 -15.44
N SER A 249 -57.97 44.41 -14.61
CA SER A 249 -59.25 43.79 -14.94
C SER A 249 -60.31 44.87 -15.27
N PRO A 250 -61.20 44.67 -16.26
CA PRO A 250 -62.28 45.61 -16.56
C PRO A 250 -63.18 45.91 -15.35
N LYS A 251 -63.22 44.98 -14.39
CA LYS A 251 -64.02 45.06 -13.15
C LYS A 251 -63.43 45.98 -12.08
N VAL A 252 -62.25 46.56 -12.30
CA VAL A 252 -61.62 47.53 -11.37
C VAL A 252 -62.42 48.83 -11.32
N SER A 253 -62.58 49.42 -10.12
CA SER A 253 -63.31 50.67 -9.95
C SER A 253 -62.63 51.86 -10.66
N GLU A 254 -63.42 52.80 -11.18
CA GLU A 254 -62.90 54.04 -11.79
C GLU A 254 -62.07 54.87 -10.81
N ARG A 255 -62.35 54.74 -9.50
CA ARG A 255 -61.56 55.37 -8.45
C ARG A 255 -60.15 54.79 -8.37
N ALA A 256 -60.02 53.46 -8.41
CA ALA A 256 -58.73 52.78 -8.41
C ALA A 256 -57.92 53.06 -9.69
N LYS A 257 -58.55 53.03 -10.87
CA LYS A 257 -57.89 53.34 -12.17
C LYS A 257 -57.31 54.76 -12.24
N LYS A 258 -57.93 55.74 -11.57
CA LYS A 258 -57.41 57.12 -11.51
C LYS A 258 -56.28 57.32 -10.50
N LEU A 259 -56.26 56.52 -9.44
CA LEU A 259 -55.31 56.67 -8.33
C LEU A 259 -54.06 55.81 -8.48
N LEU A 260 -54.20 54.63 -9.08
CA LEU A 260 -53.17 53.59 -9.11
C LEU A 260 -52.78 53.30 -10.55
N PHE A 261 -51.47 53.28 -10.80
CA PHE A 261 -50.86 52.86 -12.04
C PHE A 261 -50.23 51.48 -11.85
N LEU A 262 -50.55 50.54 -12.73
CA LEU A 262 -49.90 49.24 -12.81
C LEU A 262 -48.92 49.25 -13.97
N ASN A 263 -47.65 48.93 -13.71
CA ASN A 263 -46.67 48.73 -14.77
C ASN A 263 -46.87 47.35 -15.41
N SER A 264 -47.05 47.33 -16.73
CA SER A 264 -47.42 46.12 -17.47
C SER A 264 -46.32 45.05 -17.57
N HIS A 265 -45.07 45.36 -17.25
CA HIS A 265 -43.95 44.40 -17.34
C HIS A 265 -43.36 44.03 -15.98
N SER A 266 -43.43 44.94 -15.00
CA SER A 266 -42.80 44.74 -13.67
C SER A 266 -43.79 44.45 -12.55
N GLY A 267 -45.10 44.49 -12.79
CA GLY A 267 -46.13 44.25 -11.77
C GLY A 267 -46.20 45.32 -10.67
N HIS A 268 -45.40 46.38 -10.75
CA HIS A 268 -45.39 47.45 -9.75
C HIS A 268 -46.65 48.30 -9.81
N VAL A 269 -47.28 48.49 -8.65
CA VAL A 269 -48.42 49.37 -8.45
C VAL A 269 -47.92 50.66 -7.81
N ARG A 270 -48.12 51.80 -8.49
CA ARG A 270 -47.68 53.12 -8.04
C ARG A 270 -48.81 54.12 -7.95
N LEU A 271 -48.66 55.09 -7.05
CA LEU A 271 -49.61 56.17 -6.90
C LEU A 271 -49.48 57.21 -8.02
N MET A 272 -50.59 57.61 -8.65
CA MET A 272 -50.57 58.56 -9.77
C MET A 272 -50.68 60.04 -9.37
N GLN A 273 -51.11 60.32 -8.14
CA GLN A 273 -51.33 61.66 -7.59
C GLN A 273 -51.05 61.69 -6.09
N ASP A 274 -50.78 62.86 -5.52
CA ASP A 274 -50.68 63.00 -4.06
C ASP A 274 -51.98 62.56 -3.37
N LEU A 275 -51.87 61.82 -2.28
CA LEU A 275 -52.99 61.39 -1.45
C LEU A 275 -53.09 62.32 -0.24
N GLU A 276 -54.19 63.06 -0.12
CA GLU A 276 -54.56 63.86 1.06
C GLU A 276 -55.95 63.43 1.52
N ARG A 277 -56.03 62.73 2.65
CA ARG A 277 -57.31 62.16 3.09
C ARG A 277 -57.38 61.94 4.60
N ASP A 278 -58.52 62.24 5.21
CA ASP A 278 -58.73 62.13 6.68
C ASP A 278 -59.66 60.98 7.09
N SER A 279 -60.04 60.09 6.16
CA SER A 279 -60.86 58.90 6.40
C SER A 279 -60.28 57.67 5.68
N SER A 280 -60.56 56.47 6.19
CA SER A 280 -60.17 55.23 5.51
C SER A 280 -61.05 54.93 4.30
N GLU A 281 -60.46 54.37 3.24
CA GLU A 281 -61.16 53.83 2.06
C GLU A 281 -60.42 52.57 1.61
N GLU A 282 -61.13 51.50 1.25
CA GLU A 282 -60.53 50.33 0.62
C GLU A 282 -60.80 50.34 -0.88
N LEU A 283 -59.74 50.14 -1.66
CA LEU A 283 -59.83 50.00 -3.11
C LEU A 283 -59.46 48.58 -3.49
N VAL A 284 -60.36 47.93 -4.21
CA VAL A 284 -60.10 46.60 -4.74
C VAL A 284 -59.43 46.74 -6.11
N LEU A 285 -58.17 46.31 -6.21
CA LEU A 285 -57.40 46.25 -7.44
C LEU A 285 -57.37 44.81 -7.95
N LYS A 286 -58.14 44.52 -8.99
CA LYS A 286 -58.11 43.24 -9.70
C LYS A 286 -57.10 43.29 -10.83
N VAL A 287 -56.07 42.47 -10.73
CA VAL A 287 -54.95 42.44 -11.68
C VAL A 287 -54.99 41.14 -12.46
N LEU A 288 -54.77 41.25 -13.76
CA LEU A 288 -54.66 40.13 -14.68
C LEU A 288 -53.19 39.95 -15.07
N ALA A 289 -52.69 38.72 -15.00
CA ALA A 289 -51.45 38.30 -15.64
C ALA A 289 -51.81 37.52 -16.91
N SER A 290 -51.28 37.94 -18.05
CA SER A 290 -51.57 37.34 -19.36
C SER A 290 -50.30 36.84 -20.00
N GLY A 291 -50.35 35.62 -20.53
CA GLY A 291 -49.30 34.97 -21.32
C GLY A 291 -49.80 34.66 -22.73
N LEU A 292 -48.91 34.15 -23.58
CA LEU A 292 -49.26 33.78 -24.95
C LEU A 292 -50.23 32.57 -24.92
N HIS A 293 -51.31 32.61 -25.70
CA HIS A 293 -52.33 31.55 -25.80
C HIS A 293 -52.96 31.04 -24.47
N CYS A 294 -52.81 31.79 -23.37
CA CYS A 294 -53.33 31.42 -22.05
C CYS A 294 -54.56 32.25 -21.63
N PRO A 295 -55.50 31.66 -20.88
CA PRO A 295 -56.49 32.44 -20.15
C PRO A 295 -55.78 33.30 -19.08
N PRO A 296 -56.14 34.59 -18.94
CA PRO A 296 -55.48 35.46 -17.98
C PRO A 296 -55.76 35.01 -16.54
N ALA A 297 -54.71 34.78 -15.75
CA ALA A 297 -54.84 34.57 -14.32
C ALA A 297 -55.26 35.88 -13.64
N GLU A 298 -56.20 35.80 -12.69
CA GLU A 298 -56.74 36.95 -11.96
C GLU A 298 -56.32 36.86 -10.49
N THR A 299 -55.80 37.96 -9.95
CA THR A 299 -55.62 38.14 -8.51
C THR A 299 -56.31 39.41 -8.05
N GLN A 300 -56.56 39.51 -6.74
CA GLN A 300 -57.15 40.68 -6.12
C GLN A 300 -56.23 41.20 -5.02
N VAL A 301 -55.85 42.47 -5.14
CA VAL A 301 -55.13 43.20 -4.10
C VAL A 301 -56.08 44.21 -3.47
N THR A 302 -56.32 44.08 -2.18
CA THR A 302 -57.09 45.08 -1.42
C THR A 302 -56.15 46.19 -0.96
N VAL A 303 -56.29 47.38 -1.53
CA VAL A 303 -55.49 48.56 -1.20
C VAL A 303 -56.23 49.41 -0.16
N SER A 304 -55.81 49.33 1.09
CA SER A 304 -56.37 50.10 2.20
C SER A 304 -55.71 51.49 2.25
N LEU A 305 -56.47 52.52 1.90
CA LEU A 305 -56.08 53.92 2.03
C LEU A 305 -56.40 54.37 3.44
N LEU A 306 -55.38 54.73 4.21
CA LEU A 306 -55.57 55.17 5.59
C LEU A 306 -55.71 56.69 5.70
N PRO A 307 -56.41 57.19 6.73
CA PRO A 307 -56.42 58.61 7.04
C PRO A 307 -55.00 59.13 7.32
N LYS A 308 -54.79 60.40 7.02
CA LYS A 308 -53.62 61.20 7.37
C LYS A 308 -53.50 61.16 8.89
N ALA A 309 -52.46 60.51 9.40
CA ALA A 309 -52.36 60.19 10.81
C ALA A 309 -52.37 61.44 11.70
N SER A 310 -53.42 61.60 12.52
CA SER A 310 -53.38 62.39 13.75
C SER A 310 -52.82 61.52 14.87
N GLN A 311 -51.52 61.66 15.18
CA GLN A 311 -50.72 60.99 16.22
C GLN A 311 -51.13 59.53 16.57
N GLY A 312 -50.48 58.55 15.93
CA GLY A 312 -50.76 57.12 16.08
C GLY A 312 -50.04 56.43 17.25
N LEU A 313 -50.50 55.20 17.53
CA LEU A 313 -49.75 54.18 18.29
C LEU A 313 -48.30 54.11 17.78
N THR A 314 -47.33 54.05 18.69
CA THR A 314 -45.92 53.87 18.33
C THR A 314 -45.31 52.72 19.10
N ILE A 315 -44.59 51.85 18.40
CA ILE A 315 -43.68 50.90 19.03
C ILE A 315 -42.36 51.63 19.25
N LYS A 316 -41.99 51.82 20.51
CA LYS A 316 -40.65 52.24 20.90
C LYS A 316 -39.77 51.01 21.08
N ILE A 317 -38.59 51.06 20.49
CA ILE A 317 -37.57 50.02 20.62
C ILE A 317 -36.41 50.62 21.41
N GLY A 318 -36.13 50.05 22.57
CA GLY A 318 -34.91 50.29 23.33
C GLY A 318 -34.00 49.08 23.19
N PHE A 319 -33.00 49.15 22.32
CA PHE A 319 -32.03 48.07 22.15
C PHE A 319 -31.22 47.87 23.44
N ILE A 320 -31.04 46.61 23.82
CA ILE A 320 -30.18 46.17 24.94
C ILE A 320 -28.80 45.83 24.39
N ALA A 321 -28.76 45.16 23.24
CA ALA A 321 -27.55 44.86 22.50
C ALA A 321 -27.01 46.13 21.80
N GLU A 322 -25.70 46.13 21.54
CA GLU A 322 -25.08 47.16 20.69
C GLU A 322 -25.73 47.15 19.30
N HIS A 323 -26.03 48.34 18.77
CA HIS A 323 -26.76 48.47 17.53
C HIS A 323 -26.33 49.73 16.78
N TYR A 324 -26.45 49.68 15.45
CA TYR A 324 -26.30 50.85 14.59
C TYR A 324 -27.49 50.94 13.66
N ASN A 325 -28.20 52.08 13.68
CA ASN A 325 -29.37 52.33 12.83
C ASN A 325 -30.40 51.18 12.82
N GLN A 326 -30.81 50.71 14.01
CA GLN A 326 -31.76 49.59 14.20
C GLN A 326 -31.28 48.21 13.72
N THR A 327 -29.99 48.08 13.41
CA THR A 327 -29.35 46.80 13.12
C THR A 327 -28.60 46.32 14.36
N VAL A 328 -28.96 45.13 14.84
CA VAL A 328 -28.24 44.41 15.90
C VAL A 328 -27.27 43.46 15.24
N VAL A 329 -26.05 43.42 15.74
CA VAL A 329 -25.02 42.48 15.28
C VAL A 329 -24.76 41.48 16.39
N LEU A 330 -24.81 40.19 16.08
CA LEU A 330 -24.62 39.10 17.05
C LEU A 330 -23.70 38.05 16.45
N PRO A 331 -22.68 37.57 17.18
CA PRO A 331 -21.91 36.45 16.70
C PRO A 331 -22.78 35.19 16.75
N GLU A 332 -22.57 34.30 15.80
CA GLU A 332 -23.26 33.01 15.79
C GLU A 332 -22.90 32.14 17.00
N SER A 333 -23.63 31.03 17.14
CA SER A 333 -23.46 30.07 18.23
C SER A 333 -23.60 30.67 19.66
N HIS A 334 -24.01 31.94 19.76
CA HIS A 334 -24.27 32.61 21.02
C HIS A 334 -25.51 32.03 21.71
N PRO A 335 -25.48 31.88 23.05
CA PRO A 335 -26.64 31.41 23.79
C PRO A 335 -27.82 32.38 23.64
N PRO A 336 -29.07 31.95 23.94
CA PRO A 336 -30.24 32.83 23.90
C PRO A 336 -30.01 34.17 24.63
N THR A 337 -29.99 35.29 23.88
CA THR A 337 -29.69 36.63 24.37
C THR A 337 -30.85 37.59 24.17
N ALA A 338 -31.03 38.53 25.11
CA ALA A 338 -32.00 39.62 24.98
C ALA A 338 -31.45 40.71 24.05
N LEU A 339 -32.19 41.04 23.00
CA LEU A 339 -31.74 41.97 21.95
C LEU A 339 -32.29 43.39 22.17
N ALA A 340 -33.58 43.49 22.50
CA ALA A 340 -34.27 44.77 22.66
C ALA A 340 -35.46 44.68 23.62
N VAL A 341 -35.77 45.80 24.24
CA VAL A 341 -37.04 46.06 24.94
C VAL A 341 -37.98 46.77 23.98
N LEU A 342 -39.18 46.25 23.78
CA LEU A 342 -40.24 46.88 23.00
C LEU A 342 -41.35 47.37 23.93
N GLU A 343 -41.77 48.62 23.72
CA GLU A 343 -42.82 49.27 24.49
C GLU A 343 -43.86 49.84 23.53
N LEU A 344 -45.12 49.53 23.81
CA LEU A 344 -46.28 50.05 23.09
C LEU A 344 -46.71 51.36 23.74
N GLU A 345 -46.56 52.48 23.02
CA GLU A 345 -47.09 53.77 23.46
C GLU A 345 -48.34 54.16 22.65
N GLY A 346 -49.43 54.43 23.36
CA GLY A 346 -50.69 54.87 22.79
C GLY A 346 -51.61 55.47 23.83
N ASP A 347 -52.69 56.10 23.38
CA ASP A 347 -53.75 56.60 24.25
C ASP A 347 -54.43 55.43 24.98
N SER A 348 -55.09 55.74 26.09
CA SER A 348 -55.85 54.85 26.98
C SER A 348 -56.86 53.91 26.28
N SER A 349 -57.18 54.17 25.01
CA SER A 349 -58.04 53.35 24.14
C SER A 349 -57.40 52.05 23.65
N PHE A 350 -56.10 51.82 23.86
CA PHE A 350 -55.36 50.66 23.33
C PHE A 350 -54.83 49.68 24.39
N LYS A 351 -55.36 49.75 25.63
CA LYS A 351 -54.90 48.95 26.78
C LYS A 351 -54.91 47.43 26.58
N ASP A 352 -55.72 46.91 25.64
CA ASP A 352 -55.85 45.47 25.37
C ASP A 352 -55.05 45.01 24.13
N SER A 353 -54.04 45.77 23.70
CA SER A 353 -53.19 45.43 22.54
C SER A 353 -51.88 44.77 23.00
N SER A 354 -51.45 43.72 22.29
CA SER A 354 -50.18 43.00 22.52
C SER A 354 -49.21 43.13 21.35
N LEU A 355 -47.93 42.78 21.52
CA LEU A 355 -46.98 42.64 20.42
C LEU A 355 -46.84 41.18 19.99
N ALA A 356 -46.65 40.96 18.68
CA ALA A 356 -46.34 39.67 18.08
C ALA A 356 -45.24 39.83 17.02
N ILE A 357 -44.52 38.74 16.75
CA ILE A 357 -43.57 38.66 15.62
C ILE A 357 -44.32 38.01 14.45
N GLU A 358 -44.12 38.55 13.25
CA GLU A 358 -44.66 38.01 12.01
C GLU A 358 -43.66 37.04 11.35
N GLY A 359 -44.16 35.88 10.91
CA GLY A 359 -43.35 34.83 10.27
C GLY A 359 -42.70 33.84 11.25
N ASP A 360 -42.15 32.76 10.70
CA ASP A 360 -41.40 31.75 11.44
C ASP A 360 -39.91 32.13 11.46
N VAL A 361 -39.50 32.81 12.53
CA VAL A 361 -38.11 33.25 12.74
C VAL A 361 -37.61 32.77 14.11
N PRO A 362 -36.30 32.53 14.29
CA PRO A 362 -35.74 32.01 15.54
C PRO A 362 -35.66 33.08 16.64
N PHE A 363 -36.71 33.87 16.81
CA PHE A 363 -36.82 34.92 17.81
C PHE A 363 -38.19 34.87 18.46
N PHE A 364 -38.27 35.28 19.72
CA PHE A 364 -39.55 35.33 20.44
C PHE A 364 -39.64 36.55 21.34
N LEU A 365 -40.87 36.96 21.65
CA LEU A 365 -41.16 38.04 22.58
C LEU A 365 -41.56 37.46 23.94
N SER A 366 -40.86 37.88 24.99
CA SER A 366 -41.19 37.58 26.39
C SER A 366 -41.86 38.79 27.06
N PRO A 367 -43.15 38.72 27.45
CA PRO A 367 -43.83 39.84 28.11
C PRO A 367 -43.35 40.02 29.56
N GLN A 368 -42.98 41.25 29.94
CA GLN A 368 -42.61 41.64 31.30
C GLN A 368 -43.26 42.97 31.69
N SER A 369 -44.28 42.93 32.55
CA SER A 369 -44.87 44.11 33.23
C SER A 369 -45.15 45.33 32.32
N GLY A 370 -45.82 45.13 31.19
CA GLY A 370 -46.17 46.20 30.24
C GLY A 370 -45.12 46.48 29.15
N LYS A 371 -44.02 45.74 29.11
CA LYS A 371 -42.99 45.75 28.05
C LYS A 371 -42.78 44.34 27.49
N TYR A 372 -42.13 44.24 26.33
CA TYR A 372 -41.75 42.96 25.71
C TYR A 372 -40.23 42.91 25.54
N LEU A 373 -39.61 41.79 25.91
CA LEU A 373 -38.20 41.53 25.61
C LEU A 373 -38.10 40.62 24.39
N LEU A 374 -37.33 41.06 23.39
CA LEU A 374 -36.97 40.25 22.24
C LEU A 374 -35.77 39.37 22.55
N TYR A 375 -35.91 38.06 22.36
CA TYR A 375 -34.86 37.07 22.57
C TYR A 375 -34.61 36.23 21.32
N THR A 376 -33.39 35.74 21.13
CA THR A 376 -33.12 34.59 20.25
C THR A 376 -33.71 33.32 20.88
N SER A 377 -34.42 32.51 20.10
CA SER A 377 -35.04 31.27 20.58
C SER A 377 -34.03 30.12 20.69
N LYS A 378 -33.02 30.13 19.83
CA LYS A 378 -31.89 29.19 19.75
C LYS A 378 -30.64 29.95 19.30
N PRO A 379 -29.43 29.37 19.49
CA PRO A 379 -28.23 29.89 18.83
C PRO A 379 -28.46 30.03 17.32
N LEU A 380 -27.95 31.13 16.76
CA LEU A 380 -27.97 31.39 15.32
C LEU A 380 -26.77 30.71 14.66
N ASP A 381 -26.88 30.46 13.36
CA ASP A 381 -25.93 29.73 12.52
C ASP A 381 -25.75 30.56 11.23
N TYR A 382 -24.55 31.08 11.02
CA TYR A 382 -24.21 32.01 9.95
C TYR A 382 -24.26 31.32 8.59
N GLU A 383 -23.71 30.10 8.50
CA GLU A 383 -23.69 29.27 7.29
C GLU A 383 -25.11 28.94 6.82
N MET A 384 -26.05 28.78 7.76
CA MET A 384 -27.46 28.61 7.45
C MET A 384 -28.12 29.92 6.99
N LYS A 385 -27.93 31.02 7.74
CA LYS A 385 -28.50 32.33 7.41
C LYS A 385 -27.79 33.48 8.14
N SER A 386 -27.12 34.33 7.37
CA SER A 386 -26.33 35.47 7.88
C SER A 386 -27.14 36.72 8.23
N GLU A 387 -28.43 36.80 7.87
CA GLU A 387 -29.26 37.99 8.08
C GLU A 387 -30.74 37.67 8.34
N TYR A 388 -31.32 38.34 9.34
CA TYR A 388 -32.73 38.24 9.69
C TYR A 388 -33.42 39.61 9.72
N HIS A 389 -34.63 39.67 9.18
CA HIS A 389 -35.52 40.82 9.22
C HIS A 389 -36.72 40.50 10.12
N ILE A 390 -36.72 41.01 11.34
CA ILE A 390 -37.74 40.71 12.35
C ILE A 390 -38.83 41.77 12.27
N SER A 391 -39.99 41.39 11.73
CA SER A 391 -41.19 42.23 11.69
C SER A 391 -41.98 42.09 12.98
N VAL A 392 -41.99 43.15 13.80
CA VAL A 392 -42.83 43.23 15.01
C VAL A 392 -44.09 44.02 14.70
N VAL A 393 -45.23 43.40 14.98
CA VAL A 393 -46.57 43.93 14.74
C VAL A 393 -47.36 44.01 16.05
N VAL A 394 -48.32 44.91 16.11
CA VAL A 394 -49.28 44.94 17.22
C VAL A 394 -50.43 43.98 16.89
N GLN A 395 -50.93 43.28 17.90
CA GLN A 395 -52.08 42.40 17.84
C GLN A 395 -53.16 42.97 18.77
N GLY A 396 -54.25 43.49 18.21
CA GLY A 396 -55.34 44.08 18.99
C GLY A 396 -56.41 43.06 19.37
N SER A 397 -56.97 43.14 20.58
CA SER A 397 -58.19 42.44 20.99
C SER A 397 -59.40 43.38 20.93
N SER A 398 -60.06 43.50 19.79
CA SER A 398 -61.48 43.88 19.77
C SER A 398 -62.16 43.37 18.50
N SER A 399 -63.29 42.70 18.66
CA SER A 399 -64.06 42.04 17.60
C SER A 399 -64.87 42.99 16.70
N GLU A 400 -64.66 44.32 16.72
CA GLU A 400 -65.57 45.24 16.00
C GLU A 400 -64.97 46.50 15.34
N ARG A 401 -63.64 46.69 15.27
CA ARG A 401 -63.09 47.77 14.42
C ARG A 401 -61.83 47.31 13.70
N SER A 402 -61.90 47.37 12.37
CA SER A 402 -60.80 47.13 11.45
C SER A 402 -59.57 47.94 11.87
N VAL A 403 -58.60 47.17 12.35
CA VAL A 403 -57.17 47.42 12.45
C VAL A 403 -56.74 48.66 11.64
N ILE A 404 -56.65 49.81 12.31
CA ILE A 404 -55.70 50.89 11.97
C ILE A 404 -54.40 50.19 11.59
N ALA A 405 -53.67 50.53 10.52
CA ALA A 405 -52.34 49.92 10.28
C ALA A 405 -51.57 49.98 11.59
N LEU A 406 -51.48 48.83 12.23
CA LEU A 406 -50.86 48.74 13.52
C LEU A 406 -49.40 49.01 13.22
N PRO A 407 -48.76 49.93 13.97
CA PRO A 407 -47.38 50.30 13.69
C PRO A 407 -46.54 49.02 13.59
N GLN A 408 -45.94 48.79 12.43
CA GLN A 408 -44.96 47.73 12.24
C GLN A 408 -43.58 48.33 12.45
N ARG A 409 -42.72 47.61 13.14
CA ARG A 409 -41.30 47.93 13.24
C ARG A 409 -40.49 46.74 12.81
N GLU A 410 -39.52 47.00 11.95
CA GLU A 410 -38.56 46.02 11.52
C GLU A 410 -37.29 46.18 12.37
N ILE A 411 -36.77 45.06 12.86
CA ILE A 411 -35.47 44.97 13.51
C ILE A 411 -34.59 44.09 12.63
N ARG A 412 -33.49 44.65 12.16
CA ARG A 412 -32.50 43.92 11.36
C ARG A 412 -31.50 43.26 12.30
N VAL A 413 -31.23 41.98 12.12
CA VAL A 413 -30.20 41.24 12.85
C VAL A 413 -29.21 40.69 11.85
N ILE A 414 -27.96 41.12 11.95
CA ILE A 414 -26.83 40.56 11.19
C ILE A 414 -26.14 39.55 12.10
N VAL A 415 -25.95 38.34 11.59
CA VAL A 415 -25.15 37.33 12.26
C VAL A 415 -23.69 37.55 11.87
N GLU A 416 -22.81 37.63 12.85
CA GLU A 416 -21.36 37.66 12.66
C GLU A 416 -20.83 36.23 12.65
N ASP A 417 -20.11 35.92 11.59
CA ASP A 417 -19.35 34.69 11.36
C ASP A 417 -18.32 34.45 12.48
N VAL A 418 -18.33 33.25 13.05
CA VAL A 418 -17.39 32.76 14.05
C VAL A 418 -16.71 31.52 13.48
N ASN A 419 -15.38 31.41 13.66
CA ASN A 419 -14.61 30.29 13.12
C ASN A 419 -14.94 28.95 13.81
N ASP A 420 -16.01 28.28 13.38
CA ASP A 420 -16.51 27.03 13.96
C ASP A 420 -16.56 25.85 12.97
N ASN A 421 -16.31 26.09 11.69
CA ASN A 421 -16.04 25.05 10.71
C ASN A 421 -14.54 24.91 10.46
N ALA A 422 -14.05 23.66 10.41
CA ALA A 422 -12.65 23.39 10.05
C ALA A 422 -12.57 23.08 8.56
N PRO A 423 -11.43 23.38 7.88
CA PRO A 423 -11.27 23.04 6.47
C PRO A 423 -11.49 21.55 6.22
N HIS A 424 -12.26 21.17 5.22
CA HIS A 424 -12.57 19.78 4.90
C HIS A 424 -11.98 19.38 3.54
N PHE A 425 -11.07 18.41 3.52
CA PHE A 425 -10.51 17.88 2.28
C PHE A 425 -11.56 17.15 1.42
N SER A 426 -11.48 17.27 0.10
CA SER A 426 -12.33 16.51 -0.83
C SER A 426 -12.15 14.99 -0.69
N GLN A 427 -10.98 14.55 -0.24
CA GLN A 427 -10.65 13.15 0.04
C GLN A 427 -9.76 13.06 1.28
N SER A 428 -9.96 12.05 2.12
CA SER A 428 -9.13 11.77 3.31
C SER A 428 -7.82 11.04 2.97
N HIS A 429 -7.77 10.41 1.79
CA HIS A 429 -6.65 9.61 1.31
C HIS A 429 -6.46 9.81 -0.20
N TYR A 430 -5.22 10.12 -0.61
CA TYR A 430 -4.81 10.21 -2.00
C TYR A 430 -3.72 9.18 -2.27
N GLN A 431 -3.78 8.53 -3.43
CA GLN A 431 -2.77 7.57 -3.87
C GLN A 431 -2.40 7.84 -5.33
N LEU A 432 -1.10 7.80 -5.63
CA LEU A 432 -0.61 7.94 -7.00
C LEU A 432 0.68 7.13 -7.21
N GLU A 433 0.95 6.85 -8.47
CA GLU A 433 2.16 6.21 -8.96
C GLU A 433 2.98 7.22 -9.75
N VAL A 434 4.29 7.25 -9.51
CA VAL A 434 5.22 8.22 -10.09
C VAL A 434 6.45 7.48 -10.55
N GLN A 435 6.78 7.65 -11.82
CA GLN A 435 8.03 7.15 -12.41
C GLN A 435 9.23 7.79 -11.70
N GLU A 436 10.23 6.99 -11.34
CA GLU A 436 11.49 7.51 -10.82
C GLU A 436 12.29 8.30 -11.87
N ASN A 437 13.43 8.87 -11.45
CA ASN A 437 14.27 9.71 -12.29
C ASN A 437 13.51 10.90 -12.91
N ASN A 438 12.43 11.32 -12.24
CA ASN A 438 11.58 12.40 -12.69
C ASN A 438 12.31 13.75 -12.66
N LYS A 439 11.85 14.69 -13.47
CA LYS A 439 12.40 16.05 -13.47
C LYS A 439 12.19 16.71 -12.09
N PRO A 440 13.21 17.41 -11.55
CA PRO A 440 13.03 18.25 -10.37
C PRO A 440 11.91 19.28 -10.60
N GLY A 441 11.04 19.44 -9.61
CA GLY A 441 9.86 20.30 -9.70
C GLY A 441 8.64 19.68 -10.38
N LEU A 442 8.65 18.35 -10.64
CA LEU A 442 7.50 17.65 -11.19
C LEU A 442 6.25 17.88 -10.32
N THR A 443 5.16 18.30 -10.95
CA THR A 443 3.85 18.36 -10.30
C THR A 443 3.26 16.97 -10.22
N LEU A 444 2.88 16.55 -9.01
CA LEU A 444 2.36 15.21 -8.72
C LEU A 444 0.83 15.20 -8.78
N LEU A 445 0.19 16.00 -7.93
CA LEU A 445 -1.26 16.15 -7.87
C LEU A 445 -1.63 17.48 -7.25
N GLN A 446 -2.92 17.80 -7.23
CA GLN A 446 -3.47 18.95 -6.52
C GLN A 446 -4.44 18.46 -5.46
N VAL A 447 -4.17 18.75 -4.18
CA VAL A 447 -5.12 18.52 -3.10
C VAL A 447 -6.10 19.67 -3.01
N SER A 448 -7.32 19.38 -2.53
CA SER A 448 -8.35 20.40 -2.33
C SER A 448 -9.04 20.22 -0.99
N ALA A 449 -9.25 21.32 -0.28
CA ALA A 449 -10.05 21.42 0.93
C ALA A 449 -10.91 22.69 0.87
N SER A 450 -12.12 22.60 1.42
CA SER A 450 -13.10 23.69 1.49
C SER A 450 -13.49 23.95 2.93
N ASP A 451 -13.66 25.22 3.28
CA ASP A 451 -14.16 25.66 4.58
C ASP A 451 -15.49 26.41 4.36
N ALA A 452 -16.44 26.21 5.27
CA ALA A 452 -17.80 26.74 5.15
C ALA A 452 -17.89 28.20 5.64
N ASP A 453 -16.98 28.59 6.55
CA ASP A 453 -16.96 29.92 7.15
C ASP A 453 -16.64 31.01 6.11
N SER A 454 -16.85 32.29 6.46
CA SER A 454 -16.62 33.42 5.57
C SER A 454 -15.26 34.08 5.74
N GLY A 455 -14.85 34.86 4.73
CA GLY A 455 -13.71 35.78 4.85
C GLY A 455 -12.37 35.11 5.17
N LEU A 456 -11.79 35.40 6.34
CA LEU A 456 -10.53 34.80 6.80
C LEU A 456 -10.75 33.45 7.48
N ASN A 457 -11.91 33.25 8.11
CA ASN A 457 -12.32 32.00 8.74
C ASN A 457 -12.49 30.91 7.68
N GLY A 458 -13.04 31.25 6.50
CA GLY A 458 -13.09 30.31 5.37
C GLY A 458 -11.82 30.16 4.53
N ARG A 459 -10.74 30.91 4.82
CA ARG A 459 -9.57 30.99 3.93
C ARG A 459 -8.58 29.86 4.19
N VAL A 460 -8.66 28.81 3.38
CA VAL A 460 -7.78 27.65 3.48
C VAL A 460 -6.35 27.93 2.98
N THR A 461 -5.37 27.44 3.75
CA THR A 461 -3.96 27.36 3.37
C THR A 461 -3.39 25.95 3.60
N TYR A 462 -2.51 25.51 2.71
CA TYR A 462 -1.94 24.16 2.74
C TYR A 462 -0.50 24.14 3.26
N ARG A 463 -0.14 23.07 3.98
CA ARG A 463 1.24 22.81 4.42
C ARG A 463 1.53 21.31 4.51
N LEU A 464 2.81 20.95 4.37
CA LEU A 464 3.32 19.60 4.62
C LEU A 464 3.91 19.49 6.03
N ASP A 465 4.10 18.27 6.49
CA ASP A 465 4.93 17.99 7.67
C ASP A 465 6.40 18.38 7.41
N LYS A 466 7.10 18.85 8.44
CA LYS A 466 8.47 19.37 8.33
C LYS A 466 9.47 18.33 7.83
N GLN A 467 9.25 17.05 8.14
CA GLN A 467 10.19 15.97 7.82
C GLN A 467 10.34 15.73 6.31
N VAL A 468 9.32 16.05 5.51
CA VAL A 468 9.28 15.75 4.07
C VAL A 468 9.56 16.97 3.18
N SER A 469 9.77 18.14 3.80
CA SER A 469 9.94 19.43 3.11
C SER A 469 11.21 19.56 2.26
N ALA A 470 12.17 18.65 2.42
CA ALA A 470 13.37 18.59 1.58
C ALA A 470 13.10 17.94 0.21
N ILE A 471 12.09 17.07 0.13
CA ILE A 471 11.80 16.24 -1.05
C ILE A 471 10.52 16.71 -1.73
N PHE A 472 9.51 17.13 -0.95
CA PHE A 472 8.20 17.54 -1.47
C PHE A 472 7.85 18.96 -1.06
N LYS A 473 7.08 19.63 -1.92
CA LYS A 473 6.52 20.96 -1.65
C LYS A 473 5.05 20.99 -2.04
N VAL A 474 4.22 21.54 -1.15
CA VAL A 474 2.84 21.92 -1.46
C VAL A 474 2.75 23.44 -1.61
N ASP A 475 2.07 23.91 -2.63
CA ASP A 475 1.71 25.32 -2.74
C ASP A 475 0.64 25.68 -1.70
N SER A 476 0.90 26.72 -0.91
CA SER A 476 0.06 27.07 0.23
C SER A 476 -1.32 27.59 -0.16
N VAL A 477 -1.54 28.00 -1.42
CA VAL A 477 -2.80 28.57 -1.90
C VAL A 477 -3.52 27.61 -2.84
N THR A 478 -2.80 27.02 -3.80
CA THR A 478 -3.41 26.17 -4.82
C THR A 478 -3.54 24.71 -4.39
N GLY A 479 -2.79 24.27 -3.37
CA GLY A 479 -2.76 22.86 -2.96
C GLY A 479 -1.97 21.96 -3.92
N GLN A 480 -1.20 22.54 -4.86
CA GLN A 480 -0.39 21.79 -5.81
C GLN A 480 0.81 21.14 -5.11
N LEU A 481 0.86 19.80 -5.11
CA LEU A 481 1.96 19.00 -4.56
C LEU A 481 2.98 18.70 -5.66
N SER A 482 4.27 18.90 -5.36
CA SER A 482 5.37 18.72 -6.29
C SER A 482 6.59 18.06 -5.63
N ALA A 483 7.36 17.30 -6.41
CA ALA A 483 8.64 16.74 -6.02
C ALA A 483 9.76 17.73 -6.33
N LEU A 484 10.53 18.16 -5.32
CA LEU A 484 11.64 19.12 -5.45
C LEU A 484 12.91 18.48 -6.02
N VAL A 485 13.08 17.19 -5.80
CA VAL A 485 14.20 16.38 -6.28
C VAL A 485 13.66 15.21 -7.11
N PRO A 486 14.46 14.63 -8.02
CA PRO A 486 14.13 13.35 -8.64
C PRO A 486 13.94 12.30 -7.55
N LEU A 487 12.91 11.49 -7.70
CA LEU A 487 12.68 10.32 -6.85
C LEU A 487 13.52 9.16 -7.39
N ASP A 488 13.96 8.33 -6.46
CA ASP A 488 14.80 7.15 -6.65
C ASP A 488 14.13 6.04 -5.83
N ARG A 489 13.74 4.96 -6.53
CA ARG A 489 12.96 3.86 -5.97
C ARG A 489 13.87 2.95 -5.14
N GLU A 490 15.09 2.70 -5.57
CA GLU A 490 16.10 1.89 -4.88
C GLU A 490 16.42 2.50 -3.50
N GLN A 491 16.36 3.83 -3.39
CA GLN A 491 16.45 4.52 -2.11
C GLN A 491 15.15 4.42 -1.29
N ASN A 492 13.99 4.72 -1.90
CA ASN A 492 12.70 4.62 -1.23
C ASN A 492 11.52 4.45 -2.20
N SER A 493 10.98 3.23 -2.28
CA SER A 493 9.87 2.87 -3.16
C SER A 493 8.51 3.44 -2.77
N THR A 494 8.34 3.98 -1.55
CA THR A 494 7.05 4.55 -1.11
C THR A 494 7.22 5.73 -0.16
N TYR A 495 6.50 6.82 -0.44
CA TYR A 495 6.40 7.98 0.44
C TYR A 495 4.99 8.12 1.02
N LYS A 496 4.91 8.31 2.34
CA LYS A 496 3.65 8.56 3.06
C LYS A 496 3.68 9.96 3.62
N LEU A 497 2.92 10.87 3.00
CA LEU A 497 2.87 12.28 3.36
C LEU A 497 1.56 12.58 4.09
N ILE A 498 1.61 13.56 4.99
CA ILE A 498 0.42 14.17 5.58
C ILE A 498 0.38 15.63 5.13
N VAL A 499 -0.72 16.00 4.47
CA VAL A 499 -1.00 17.38 4.07
C VAL A 499 -2.01 17.96 5.03
N PHE A 500 -1.74 19.15 5.54
CA PHE A 500 -2.63 19.88 6.43
C PHE A 500 -3.28 21.03 5.69
N ALA A 501 -4.59 21.21 5.90
CA ALA A 501 -5.34 22.38 5.49
C ALA A 501 -5.69 23.15 6.75
N ARG A 502 -5.42 24.46 6.77
CA ARG A 502 -5.64 25.34 7.91
C ARG A 502 -6.30 26.63 7.45
N ASP A 503 -7.32 27.07 8.19
CA ASP A 503 -7.95 28.36 7.95
C ASP A 503 -7.09 29.56 8.41
N GLY A 504 -7.59 30.77 8.15
CA GLY A 504 -7.01 32.01 8.65
C GLY A 504 -7.72 32.59 9.88
N GLY A 505 -8.64 31.83 10.50
CA GLY A 505 -9.48 32.29 11.60
C GLY A 505 -8.78 32.34 12.96
N PHE A 506 -9.46 32.78 14.01
CA PHE A 506 -8.94 32.75 15.39
C PHE A 506 -10.00 32.24 16.38
N PRO A 507 -9.79 31.08 17.04
CA PRO A 507 -8.64 30.19 16.91
C PRO A 507 -8.60 29.52 15.53
N CYS A 508 -7.41 29.30 14.97
CA CYS A 508 -7.32 28.62 13.68
C CYS A 508 -7.69 27.14 13.82
N LEU A 509 -8.50 26.62 12.89
CA LEU A 509 -8.84 25.21 12.79
C LEU A 509 -8.06 24.56 11.65
N GLU A 510 -7.77 23.27 11.81
CA GLU A 510 -7.01 22.51 10.84
C GLU A 510 -7.54 21.09 10.67
N SER A 511 -7.36 20.55 9.47
CA SER A 511 -7.58 19.15 9.14
C SER A 511 -6.39 18.58 8.39
N GLN A 512 -6.38 17.26 8.23
CA GLN A 512 -5.30 16.54 7.57
C GLN A 512 -5.82 15.48 6.59
N ALA A 513 -5.08 15.29 5.50
CA ALA A 513 -5.26 14.20 4.55
C ALA A 513 -3.93 13.47 4.33
N SER A 514 -4.02 12.18 4.02
CA SER A 514 -2.84 11.34 3.74
C SER A 514 -2.62 11.18 2.24
N VAL A 515 -1.37 11.25 1.80
CA VAL A 515 -0.97 11.06 0.41
C VAL A 515 0.08 9.96 0.36
N ILE A 516 -0.21 8.87 -0.35
CA ILE A 516 0.74 7.78 -0.61
C ILE A 516 1.24 7.88 -2.04
N ILE A 517 2.55 8.01 -2.19
CA ILE A 517 3.23 8.02 -3.48
C ILE A 517 3.97 6.70 -3.61
N HIS A 518 3.62 5.90 -4.62
CA HIS A 518 4.39 4.74 -5.03
C HIS A 518 5.34 5.16 -6.14
N VAL A 519 6.63 4.90 -5.95
CA VAL A 519 7.65 5.15 -6.98
C VAL A 519 7.72 3.91 -7.87
N LEU A 520 7.54 4.10 -9.17
CA LEU A 520 7.63 3.04 -10.17
C LEU A 520 9.08 2.92 -10.66
N ASP A 521 9.52 1.68 -10.77
CA ASP A 521 10.85 1.24 -11.20
C ASP A 521 11.13 1.53 -12.67
N GLN A 522 12.35 1.94 -12.98
CA GLN A 522 12.94 2.03 -14.31
C GLN A 522 14.27 1.27 -14.32
N ASN A 523 14.59 0.61 -15.43
CA ASN A 523 15.84 -0.11 -15.61
C ASN A 523 17.04 0.87 -15.75
N ASP A 524 17.50 1.45 -14.65
CA ASP A 524 18.59 2.42 -14.61
C ASP A 524 19.84 1.91 -13.89
N ASN A 525 19.75 0.77 -13.20
CA ASN A 525 20.90 0.08 -12.63
C ASN A 525 21.22 -1.17 -13.46
N ALA A 526 22.50 -1.34 -13.79
CA ALA A 526 22.96 -2.56 -14.44
C ALA A 526 23.35 -3.61 -13.38
N PRO A 527 23.29 -4.92 -13.70
CA PRO A 527 23.70 -5.97 -12.78
C PRO A 527 25.15 -5.76 -12.30
N VAL A 528 25.43 -5.85 -11.00
CA VAL A 528 26.76 -5.61 -10.44
C VAL A 528 27.34 -6.89 -9.83
N PHE A 529 28.53 -7.27 -10.30
CA PHE A 529 29.31 -8.32 -9.67
C PHE A 529 30.03 -7.78 -8.43
N TYR A 530 30.02 -8.54 -7.34
CA TYR A 530 30.78 -8.19 -6.13
C TYR A 530 32.29 -8.21 -6.35
N THR A 531 32.76 -8.99 -7.33
CA THR A 531 34.18 -9.01 -7.73
C THR A 531 34.31 -9.00 -9.25
N PRO A 532 35.29 -8.27 -9.82
CA PRO A 532 35.52 -8.23 -11.26
C PRO A 532 36.16 -9.51 -11.81
N HIS A 533 36.65 -10.39 -10.92
CA HIS A 533 37.36 -11.61 -11.27
C HIS A 533 37.12 -12.71 -10.23
N PHE A 534 36.46 -13.79 -10.66
CA PHE A 534 36.26 -14.99 -9.85
C PHE A 534 37.38 -16.01 -10.11
N ILE A 535 37.89 -16.61 -9.03
CA ILE A 535 38.90 -17.68 -9.10
C ILE A 535 38.35 -18.89 -8.37
N PHE A 536 38.30 -20.02 -9.08
CA PHE A 536 37.82 -21.29 -8.54
C PHE A 536 38.85 -22.40 -8.75
N PHE A 537 38.74 -23.46 -7.94
CA PHE A 537 39.56 -24.65 -8.00
C PHE A 537 38.63 -25.86 -8.09
N VAL A 538 38.90 -26.77 -9.02
CA VAL A 538 38.10 -27.98 -9.22
C VAL A 538 39.04 -29.16 -9.49
N PRO A 539 38.87 -30.31 -8.82
CA PRO A 539 39.68 -31.49 -9.12
C PRO A 539 39.34 -32.05 -10.50
N GLU A 540 40.33 -32.57 -11.23
CA GLU A 540 40.10 -33.05 -12.61
C GLU A 540 39.13 -34.23 -12.72
N ASN A 541 39.10 -35.07 -11.68
CA ASN A 541 38.18 -36.19 -11.57
C ASN A 541 36.74 -35.79 -11.22
N ALA A 542 36.44 -34.48 -11.18
CA ALA A 542 35.09 -33.99 -10.98
C ALA A 542 34.16 -34.50 -12.09
N PRO A 543 33.01 -35.10 -11.75
CA PRO A 543 32.07 -35.57 -12.75
C PRO A 543 31.45 -34.39 -13.52
N PRO A 544 30.84 -34.63 -14.70
CA PRO A 544 30.04 -33.62 -15.39
C PRO A 544 28.92 -33.10 -14.47
N PHE A 545 28.63 -31.80 -14.56
CA PHE A 545 27.71 -31.05 -13.69
C PHE A 545 28.16 -30.93 -12.23
N ALA A 546 29.45 -31.18 -11.94
CA ALA A 546 30.01 -30.88 -10.64
C ALA A 546 30.01 -29.38 -10.37
N LEU A 547 29.75 -29.02 -9.12
CA LEU A 547 29.75 -27.63 -8.68
C LEU A 547 31.17 -27.07 -8.59
N VAL A 548 31.44 -25.99 -9.31
CA VAL A 548 32.73 -25.27 -9.29
C VAL A 548 32.70 -24.12 -8.29
N GLY A 549 31.63 -23.33 -8.29
CA GLY A 549 31.52 -22.17 -7.39
C GLY A 549 30.26 -21.35 -7.61
N LYS A 550 29.98 -20.41 -6.69
CA LYS A 550 28.84 -19.50 -6.77
C LYS A 550 29.24 -18.18 -7.43
N ILE A 551 28.39 -17.66 -8.31
CA ILE A 551 28.55 -16.34 -8.91
C ILE A 551 27.73 -15.33 -8.10
N GLU A 552 28.42 -14.36 -7.50
CA GLU A 552 27.79 -13.32 -6.70
C GLU A 552 27.58 -12.06 -7.55
N VAL A 553 26.32 -11.84 -7.93
CA VAL A 553 25.83 -10.70 -8.72
C VAL A 553 24.45 -10.30 -8.20
N GLU A 554 24.20 -8.99 -8.17
CA GLU A 554 22.95 -8.39 -7.74
C GLU A 554 22.56 -7.26 -8.68
N ASP A 555 21.26 -7.07 -8.83
CA ASP A 555 20.66 -5.92 -9.49
C ASP A 555 19.68 -5.30 -8.50
N PRO A 556 19.77 -4.00 -8.20
CA PRO A 556 18.90 -3.35 -7.22
C PRO A 556 17.48 -3.10 -7.76
N ASP A 557 17.25 -3.19 -9.08
CA ASP A 557 15.98 -2.88 -9.73
C ASP A 557 14.92 -3.97 -9.45
N GLU A 558 13.64 -3.65 -9.66
CA GLU A 558 12.52 -4.53 -9.33
C GLU A 558 11.99 -5.34 -10.52
N GLY A 559 11.56 -6.59 -10.24
CA GLY A 559 10.88 -7.40 -11.23
C GLY A 559 11.78 -7.77 -12.42
N GLU A 560 11.32 -7.50 -13.64
CA GLU A 560 12.07 -7.84 -14.86
C GLU A 560 13.37 -7.05 -14.99
N ASN A 561 13.40 -5.80 -14.51
CA ASN A 561 14.59 -4.95 -14.50
C ASN A 561 15.68 -5.49 -13.55
N GLY A 562 15.31 -6.23 -12.50
CA GLY A 562 16.27 -6.92 -11.63
C GLY A 562 16.50 -8.40 -11.94
N ASN A 563 15.83 -8.97 -12.94
CA ASN A 563 15.88 -10.41 -13.23
C ASN A 563 17.08 -10.78 -14.10
N LEU A 564 18.00 -11.54 -13.53
CA LEU A 564 19.30 -11.83 -14.14
C LEU A 564 19.30 -13.06 -15.06
N GLU A 565 19.82 -12.89 -16.28
CA GLU A 565 20.17 -13.95 -17.23
C GLU A 565 21.70 -14.03 -17.41
N PHE A 566 22.25 -15.25 -17.41
CA PHE A 566 23.70 -15.50 -17.48
C PHE A 566 24.11 -16.11 -18.82
N GLN A 567 25.18 -15.60 -19.41
CA GLN A 567 25.79 -16.12 -20.63
C GLN A 567 27.31 -16.31 -20.47
N VAL A 568 27.81 -17.48 -20.87
CA VAL A 568 29.26 -17.76 -20.90
C VAL A 568 29.82 -17.40 -22.28
N VAL A 569 30.58 -16.31 -22.37
CA VAL A 569 31.17 -15.80 -23.61
C VAL A 569 32.52 -16.47 -23.88
N LYS A 570 32.48 -17.79 -24.10
CA LYS A 570 33.51 -18.65 -24.74
C LYS A 570 32.98 -20.08 -24.84
N ASN A 571 32.20 -20.38 -25.87
CA ASN A 571 31.37 -21.59 -25.99
C ASN A 571 32.13 -22.94 -26.11
N SER A 572 33.47 -22.93 -25.96
CA SER A 572 34.34 -24.10 -26.02
C SER A 572 34.99 -24.47 -24.68
N ALA A 573 34.70 -23.73 -23.60
CA ALA A 573 35.14 -24.09 -22.26
C ALA A 573 34.16 -25.12 -21.63
N PRO A 574 34.63 -26.11 -20.86
CA PRO A 574 33.80 -27.19 -20.30
C PRO A 574 32.97 -26.73 -19.08
N PHE A 575 32.30 -25.58 -19.16
CA PHE A 575 31.53 -24.98 -18.06
C PHE A 575 30.21 -24.37 -18.50
N VAL A 576 29.22 -24.40 -17.60
CA VAL A 576 27.89 -23.77 -17.74
C VAL A 576 27.50 -23.11 -16.43
N VAL A 577 26.68 -22.05 -16.50
CA VAL A 577 26.10 -21.43 -15.31
C VAL A 577 24.65 -21.85 -15.19
N ASP A 578 24.28 -22.39 -14.04
CA ASP A 578 22.88 -22.56 -13.64
C ASP A 578 22.32 -21.19 -13.24
N SER A 579 21.43 -20.64 -14.06
CA SER A 579 20.83 -19.31 -13.84
C SER A 579 19.90 -19.26 -12.62
N MET A 580 19.25 -20.37 -12.25
CA MET A 580 18.38 -20.42 -11.08
C MET A 580 19.17 -20.46 -9.78
N GLN A 581 20.24 -21.27 -9.74
CA GLN A 581 21.07 -21.43 -8.55
C GLN A 581 22.25 -20.45 -8.48
N ARG A 582 22.54 -19.73 -9.56
CA ARG A 582 23.70 -18.85 -9.75
C ARG A 582 25.03 -19.58 -9.49
N MET A 583 25.13 -20.82 -9.98
CA MET A 583 26.28 -21.70 -9.74
C MET A 583 26.97 -22.06 -11.06
N LEU A 584 28.29 -21.95 -11.09
CA LEU A 584 29.12 -22.45 -12.17
C LEU A 584 29.33 -23.96 -12.01
N GLN A 585 29.10 -24.71 -13.08
CA GLN A 585 29.19 -26.17 -13.13
C GLN A 585 30.05 -26.64 -14.29
N THR A 586 30.66 -27.82 -14.17
CA THR A 586 31.37 -28.49 -15.27
C THR A 586 30.39 -29.07 -16.29
N THR A 587 30.77 -29.18 -17.57
CA THR A 587 29.96 -29.84 -18.61
C THR A 587 30.61 -31.11 -19.18
N ALA A 588 31.91 -31.27 -18.96
CA ALA A 588 32.69 -32.42 -19.37
C ALA A 588 33.70 -32.78 -18.26
N ASN A 589 34.32 -33.95 -18.40
CA ASN A 589 35.48 -34.30 -17.57
C ASN A 589 36.63 -33.35 -17.88
N LEU A 590 37.38 -33.01 -16.85
CA LEU A 590 38.57 -32.17 -16.94
C LEU A 590 39.80 -33.06 -16.90
N ASP A 591 40.91 -32.57 -17.42
CA ASP A 591 42.19 -33.28 -17.53
C ASP A 591 43.27 -32.22 -17.31
N HIS A 592 43.97 -32.32 -16.18
CA HIS A 592 45.00 -31.39 -15.76
C HIS A 592 46.19 -31.42 -16.72
N GLU A 593 46.60 -32.60 -17.17
CA GLU A 593 47.74 -32.81 -18.08
C GLU A 593 47.47 -32.17 -19.46
N MET A 594 46.21 -32.11 -19.87
CA MET A 594 45.81 -31.41 -21.08
C MET A 594 45.71 -29.90 -20.86
N THR A 595 45.04 -29.43 -19.80
CA THR A 595 44.84 -28.02 -19.50
C THR A 595 44.65 -27.77 -18.00
N ASP A 596 45.65 -27.13 -17.37
CA ASP A 596 45.70 -26.85 -15.92
C ASP A 596 44.80 -25.68 -15.47
N HIS A 597 44.33 -24.84 -16.40
CA HIS A 597 43.37 -23.78 -16.10
C HIS A 597 42.54 -23.34 -17.31
N HIS A 598 41.32 -22.89 -17.02
CA HIS A 598 40.41 -22.33 -18.01
C HIS A 598 40.04 -20.88 -17.67
N GLU A 599 40.12 -20.00 -18.69
CA GLU A 599 39.65 -18.63 -18.61
C GLU A 599 38.40 -18.42 -19.47
N LEU A 600 37.33 -17.95 -18.83
CA LEU A 600 36.04 -17.63 -19.44
C LEU A 600 35.53 -16.26 -18.97
N PHE A 601 34.64 -15.66 -19.76
CA PHE A 601 33.96 -14.41 -19.42
C PHE A 601 32.48 -14.70 -19.21
N LEU A 602 31.95 -14.23 -18.09
CA LEU A 602 30.52 -14.27 -17.80
C LEU A 602 29.93 -12.91 -18.15
N VAL A 603 28.89 -12.91 -18.98
CA VAL A 603 28.02 -11.76 -19.20
C VAL A 603 26.71 -12.02 -18.46
N VAL A 604 26.28 -11.06 -17.66
CA VAL A 604 24.97 -11.06 -17.01
C VAL A 604 24.17 -9.92 -17.59
N SER A 605 22.93 -10.20 -17.97
CA SER A 605 21.96 -9.23 -18.43
C SER A 605 20.78 -9.21 -17.46
N ASP A 606 20.20 -8.05 -17.21
CA ASP A 606 18.83 -8.01 -16.72
C ASP A 606 17.84 -8.30 -17.88
N ASN A 607 16.53 -8.33 -17.55
CA ASN A 607 15.46 -8.48 -18.54
C ASN A 607 14.66 -7.17 -18.72
N GLY A 608 15.28 -6.02 -18.43
CA GLY A 608 14.58 -4.75 -18.46
C GLY A 608 14.21 -4.28 -19.86
N HIS A 609 13.08 -3.57 -19.95
CA HIS A 609 12.55 -3.00 -21.19
C HIS A 609 12.61 -1.46 -21.14
N PRO A 610 13.04 -0.74 -22.20
CA PRO A 610 13.27 -1.19 -23.58
C PRO A 610 14.67 -1.74 -23.88
N VAL A 611 15.61 -1.59 -22.96
CA VAL A 611 16.99 -2.03 -23.15
C VAL A 611 17.41 -2.79 -21.89
N ALA A 612 17.89 -4.00 -22.10
CA ALA A 612 18.52 -4.78 -21.04
C ALA A 612 19.94 -4.25 -20.77
N LEU A 613 20.29 -4.03 -19.51
CA LEU A 613 21.62 -3.61 -19.12
C LEU A 613 22.47 -4.84 -18.81
N THR A 614 23.77 -4.74 -19.09
CA THR A 614 24.68 -5.89 -19.00
C THR A 614 25.96 -5.56 -18.27
N SER A 615 26.50 -6.56 -17.60
CA SER A 615 27.81 -6.52 -16.95
C SER A 615 28.63 -7.76 -17.30
N THR A 616 29.96 -7.61 -17.26
CA THR A 616 30.89 -8.70 -17.58
C THR A 616 31.90 -8.93 -16.47
N ALA A 617 32.14 -10.19 -16.10
CA ALA A 617 33.19 -10.59 -15.16
C ALA A 617 34.09 -11.67 -15.75
N ARG A 618 35.36 -11.70 -15.33
CA ARG A 618 36.30 -12.77 -15.70
C ARG A 618 36.20 -13.91 -14.70
N VAL A 619 36.31 -15.14 -15.17
CA VAL A 619 36.41 -16.33 -14.32
C VAL A 619 37.63 -17.14 -14.73
N THR A 620 38.47 -17.48 -13.75
CA THR A 620 39.58 -18.43 -13.91
C THR A 620 39.30 -19.65 -13.07
N VAL A 621 39.23 -20.81 -13.70
CA VAL A 621 39.05 -22.10 -13.03
C VAL A 621 40.37 -22.86 -13.14
N PHE A 622 41.02 -23.13 -12.01
CA PHE A 622 42.20 -23.99 -11.93
C PHE A 622 41.77 -25.44 -11.76
N VAL A 623 42.33 -26.32 -12.58
CA VAL A 623 42.12 -27.76 -12.49
C VAL A 623 43.16 -28.32 -11.53
N GLU A 624 42.73 -28.89 -10.42
CA GLU A 624 43.63 -29.51 -9.45
C GLU A 624 43.99 -30.94 -9.89
N ASP A 625 45.29 -31.19 -9.91
CA ASP A 625 45.95 -32.47 -10.24
C ASP A 625 45.59 -33.59 -9.24
N ILE A 626 45.19 -34.74 -9.77
CA ILE A 626 44.85 -35.99 -9.10
C ILE A 626 45.73 -37.08 -9.69
N ASN A 627 46.26 -37.98 -8.85
CA ASN A 627 47.07 -39.09 -9.35
C ASN A 627 46.23 -40.11 -10.13
N ASP A 628 46.13 -39.95 -11.45
CA ASP A 628 45.43 -40.86 -12.35
C ASP A 628 46.31 -41.37 -13.51
N ASN A 629 47.51 -40.81 -13.69
CA ASN A 629 48.53 -41.37 -14.58
C ASN A 629 49.44 -42.34 -13.81
N GLU A 630 49.69 -43.51 -14.41
CA GLU A 630 50.65 -44.47 -13.87
C GLU A 630 52.08 -44.18 -14.38
N PRO A 631 53.13 -44.38 -13.55
CA PRO A 631 54.51 -44.19 -13.99
C PRO A 631 54.90 -45.11 -15.15
N LYS A 632 55.39 -44.54 -16.26
CA LYS A 632 55.82 -45.25 -17.48
C LYS A 632 57.34 -45.31 -17.60
N VAL A 633 57.90 -46.51 -17.76
CA VAL A 633 59.34 -46.70 -18.02
C VAL A 633 59.67 -46.33 -19.47
N ILE A 634 60.51 -45.32 -19.66
CA ILE A 634 61.02 -44.94 -20.98
C ILE A 634 62.32 -45.68 -21.31
N LEU A 635 63.18 -45.93 -20.30
CA LEU A 635 64.47 -46.60 -20.50
C LEU A 635 64.80 -47.58 -19.36
N PRO A 636 65.34 -48.77 -19.66
CA PRO A 636 65.56 -49.34 -20.99
C PRO A 636 64.23 -49.73 -21.67
N SER A 637 64.15 -49.61 -23.00
CA SER A 637 62.94 -49.99 -23.76
C SER A 637 62.55 -51.45 -23.49
N SER A 638 61.25 -51.75 -23.40
CA SER A 638 60.65 -53.06 -23.07
C SER A 638 61.16 -54.29 -23.84
N ASN A 639 61.96 -54.09 -24.89
CA ASN A 639 62.63 -55.13 -25.68
C ASN A 639 63.90 -55.74 -25.03
N PHE A 640 64.40 -55.22 -23.90
CA PHE A 640 65.56 -55.78 -23.21
C PHE A 640 65.16 -56.59 -21.96
N SER A 641 64.72 -57.83 -22.15
CA SER A 641 64.34 -58.73 -21.06
C SER A 641 65.52 -59.43 -20.36
N CYS A 642 66.74 -59.34 -20.89
CA CYS A 642 67.94 -59.95 -20.29
C CYS A 642 69.17 -59.04 -20.39
N LEU A 643 69.54 -58.37 -19.29
CA LEU A 643 70.85 -57.70 -19.15
C LEU A 643 71.90 -58.74 -18.72
N ALA A 644 72.89 -58.99 -19.57
CA ALA A 644 73.97 -59.94 -19.28
C ALA A 644 75.07 -59.27 -18.44
N VAL A 645 75.25 -59.74 -17.20
CA VAL A 645 76.36 -59.32 -16.32
C VAL A 645 77.46 -60.40 -16.35
N SER A 646 78.70 -60.02 -16.63
CA SER A 646 79.83 -60.97 -16.70
C SER A 646 80.20 -61.51 -15.31
N PRO A 647 80.56 -62.82 -15.20
CA PRO A 647 81.08 -63.39 -13.96
C PRO A 647 82.37 -62.66 -13.51
N GLY A 648 82.42 -62.22 -12.24
CA GLY A 648 83.57 -61.50 -11.67
C GLY A 648 83.44 -59.96 -11.61
N THR A 649 82.27 -59.42 -11.96
CA THR A 649 81.99 -57.98 -11.86
C THR A 649 82.12 -57.48 -10.40
N PRO A 650 82.86 -56.39 -10.11
CA PRO A 650 83.05 -55.87 -8.76
C PRO A 650 81.73 -55.41 -8.10
N VAL A 651 81.65 -55.60 -6.78
CA VAL A 651 80.55 -55.07 -5.94
C VAL A 651 80.46 -53.55 -6.10
N GLY A 652 79.25 -53.02 -6.29
CA GLY A 652 78.97 -51.59 -6.50
C GLY A 652 78.91 -51.16 -7.96
N THR A 653 79.23 -52.02 -8.93
CA THR A 653 79.10 -51.70 -10.37
C THR A 653 77.63 -51.48 -10.75
N THR A 654 77.31 -50.36 -11.42
CA THR A 654 75.98 -50.07 -11.96
C THR A 654 75.68 -50.95 -13.17
N VAL A 655 74.63 -51.76 -13.07
CA VAL A 655 74.18 -52.73 -14.09
C VAL A 655 73.33 -52.05 -15.15
N THR A 656 72.39 -51.20 -14.75
CA THR A 656 71.56 -50.41 -15.64
C THR A 656 70.98 -49.21 -14.89
N LYS A 657 70.48 -48.23 -15.65
CA LYS A 657 69.69 -47.10 -15.15
C LYS A 657 68.27 -47.21 -15.69
N ILE A 658 67.30 -47.04 -14.81
CA ILE A 658 65.88 -47.09 -15.12
C ILE A 658 65.35 -45.66 -15.05
N TYR A 659 64.73 -45.23 -16.14
CA TYR A 659 64.08 -43.94 -16.25
C TYR A 659 62.59 -44.20 -16.45
N ALA A 660 61.80 -43.77 -15.48
CA ALA A 660 60.36 -43.66 -15.60
C ALA A 660 59.96 -42.19 -15.57
N VAL A 661 58.85 -41.89 -16.23
CA VAL A 661 58.15 -40.61 -16.14
C VAL A 661 56.74 -40.87 -15.67
N ASP A 662 56.18 -39.91 -14.97
CA ASP A 662 54.79 -39.86 -14.59
C ASP A 662 54.28 -38.51 -15.10
N GLU A 663 53.10 -38.50 -15.71
CA GLU A 663 52.54 -37.33 -16.39
C GLU A 663 51.86 -36.36 -15.39
N ASP A 664 51.55 -36.82 -14.16
CA ASP A 664 50.98 -36.02 -13.07
C ASP A 664 51.93 -34.89 -12.56
N LEU A 665 51.45 -34.01 -11.68
CA LEU A 665 52.23 -32.90 -11.11
C LEU A 665 52.71 -33.13 -9.65
N GLY A 666 53.90 -32.60 -9.33
CA GLY A 666 54.35 -32.45 -7.95
C GLY A 666 54.59 -33.77 -7.21
N PHE A 667 53.86 -34.02 -6.12
CA PHE A 667 53.97 -35.26 -5.35
C PHE A 667 53.38 -36.44 -6.12
N ASN A 668 52.34 -36.21 -6.93
CA ASN A 668 51.65 -37.26 -7.68
C ASN A 668 52.57 -37.88 -8.75
N SER A 669 53.52 -37.12 -9.33
CA SER A 669 54.58 -37.67 -10.20
C SER A 669 55.87 -38.11 -9.49
N GLU A 670 55.86 -38.27 -8.16
CA GLU A 670 57.03 -38.79 -7.44
C GLU A 670 57.18 -40.30 -7.63
N ILE A 671 58.27 -40.72 -8.26
CA ILE A 671 58.50 -42.13 -8.61
C ILE A 671 59.45 -42.79 -7.61
N THR A 672 59.02 -43.94 -7.06
CA THR A 672 59.87 -44.81 -6.23
C THR A 672 60.18 -46.13 -6.94
N TYR A 673 61.44 -46.57 -6.83
CA TYR A 673 61.95 -47.77 -7.50
C TYR A 673 62.29 -48.87 -6.48
N SER A 674 61.79 -50.09 -6.71
CA SER A 674 62.14 -51.27 -5.90
C SER A 674 62.40 -52.51 -6.75
N VAL A 675 63.21 -53.44 -6.24
CA VAL A 675 63.51 -54.71 -6.93
C VAL A 675 62.90 -55.86 -6.13
N VAL A 676 62.03 -56.62 -6.79
CA VAL A 676 61.37 -57.81 -6.25
C VAL A 676 62.01 -59.05 -6.86
N ALA A 677 62.49 -59.96 -6.01
CA ALA A 677 62.97 -61.26 -6.43
C ALA A 677 61.88 -62.33 -6.20
N PRO A 678 61.81 -63.38 -7.05
CA PRO A 678 60.88 -64.48 -6.86
C PRO A 678 61.08 -65.15 -5.49
N GLU A 679 59.99 -65.63 -4.89
CA GLU A 679 59.94 -66.16 -3.50
C GLU A 679 61.01 -67.21 -3.17
N SER A 680 61.53 -67.91 -4.19
CA SER A 680 62.61 -68.88 -4.05
C SER A 680 64.01 -68.29 -3.76
N ALA A 681 64.18 -66.96 -3.80
CA ALA A 681 65.47 -66.27 -3.69
C ALA A 681 65.50 -65.07 -2.72
N GLN A 682 64.49 -64.91 -1.86
CA GLN A 682 64.33 -63.71 -0.99
C GLN A 682 65.48 -63.43 0.00
N HIS A 683 66.33 -64.42 0.32
CA HIS A 683 67.44 -64.25 1.27
C HIS A 683 68.82 -64.00 0.63
N ASN A 684 68.95 -63.93 -0.69
CA ASN A 684 70.25 -63.72 -1.36
C ASN A 684 70.09 -63.06 -2.74
N THR A 685 69.46 -61.88 -2.80
CA THR A 685 69.39 -61.10 -4.04
C THR A 685 70.73 -60.40 -4.28
N PRO A 686 71.44 -60.63 -5.40
CA PRO A 686 72.74 -60.02 -5.66
C PRO A 686 72.63 -58.59 -6.22
N PHE A 687 71.46 -57.94 -6.10
CA PHE A 687 71.18 -56.63 -6.68
C PHE A 687 70.46 -55.72 -5.69
N GLN A 688 70.85 -54.44 -5.66
CA GLN A 688 70.19 -53.39 -4.88
C GLN A 688 69.95 -52.17 -5.76
N VAL A 689 68.81 -51.50 -5.55
CA VAL A 689 68.54 -50.19 -6.17
C VAL A 689 69.06 -49.09 -5.25
N ALA A 690 69.92 -48.21 -5.78
CA ALA A 690 70.24 -46.97 -5.11
C ALA A 690 69.16 -45.92 -5.42
N HIS A 691 68.56 -45.34 -4.38
CA HIS A 691 67.49 -44.36 -4.50
C HIS A 691 68.01 -43.04 -5.08
N ALA A 692 67.40 -42.58 -6.17
CA ALA A 692 67.46 -41.19 -6.63
C ALA A 692 66.13 -40.81 -7.27
N VAL A 693 65.73 -39.54 -7.11
CA VAL A 693 64.37 -38.99 -7.35
C VAL A 693 63.87 -39.14 -8.80
N ILE A 694 64.75 -39.41 -9.77
CA ILE A 694 64.38 -39.50 -11.21
C ILE A 694 64.97 -40.75 -11.88
N VAL A 695 65.94 -41.44 -11.25
CA VAL A 695 66.68 -42.54 -11.86
C VAL A 695 66.93 -43.66 -10.86
N GLY A 696 66.35 -44.83 -11.10
CA GLY A 696 66.69 -46.05 -10.38
C GLY A 696 67.99 -46.64 -10.93
N SER A 697 69.05 -46.73 -10.13
CA SER A 697 70.29 -47.41 -10.53
C SER A 697 70.44 -48.75 -9.84
N VAL A 698 70.55 -49.82 -10.63
CA VAL A 698 70.68 -51.19 -10.11
C VAL A 698 72.17 -51.51 -9.95
N HIS A 699 72.60 -51.89 -8.76
CA HIS A 699 74.00 -52.22 -8.44
C HIS A 699 74.17 -53.69 -8.04
N CYS A 700 75.31 -54.30 -8.38
CA CYS A 700 75.68 -55.65 -7.93
C CYS A 700 76.19 -55.67 -6.47
N LEU A 701 75.71 -56.61 -5.66
CA LEU A 701 76.07 -56.82 -4.24
C LEU A 701 77.01 -58.02 -3.97
N GLY A 702 77.35 -58.87 -4.95
CA GLY A 702 78.26 -60.01 -4.73
C GLY A 702 78.73 -60.73 -6.01
N VAL A 703 79.80 -61.53 -5.90
CA VAL A 703 80.44 -62.25 -7.02
C VAL A 703 79.48 -63.28 -7.60
N ALA A 704 78.99 -63.03 -8.81
CA ALA A 704 78.00 -63.86 -9.48
C ALA A 704 78.55 -65.24 -9.89
N GLY A 705 78.10 -66.30 -9.20
CA GLY A 705 78.02 -67.64 -9.77
C GLY A 705 76.88 -67.72 -10.79
N ARG A 706 76.97 -68.60 -11.78
CA ARG A 706 76.04 -68.68 -12.93
C ARG A 706 74.60 -68.98 -12.46
N GLN A 707 73.77 -67.94 -12.36
CA GLN A 707 72.32 -68.05 -12.15
C GLN A 707 71.59 -67.03 -13.02
N ASN A 708 70.53 -67.48 -13.70
CA ASN A 708 69.55 -66.59 -14.33
C ASN A 708 68.62 -66.09 -13.22
N VAL A 709 68.85 -64.88 -12.72
CA VAL A 709 67.94 -64.24 -11.76
C VAL A 709 67.03 -63.31 -12.55
N SER A 710 65.74 -63.65 -12.61
CA SER A 710 64.70 -62.71 -13.06
C SER A 710 64.35 -61.81 -11.88
N CYS A 711 64.66 -60.51 -12.00
CA CYS A 711 64.22 -59.50 -11.07
C CYS A 711 63.10 -58.70 -11.73
N GLU A 712 62.00 -58.52 -11.02
CA GLU A 712 60.93 -57.60 -11.42
C GLU A 712 61.20 -56.25 -10.75
N ILE A 713 61.19 -55.17 -11.53
CA ILE A 713 61.28 -53.83 -10.97
C ILE A 713 59.85 -53.37 -10.73
N ASP A 714 59.50 -53.21 -9.46
CA ASP A 714 58.22 -52.65 -9.05
C ASP A 714 58.41 -51.13 -8.89
N ILE A 715 57.70 -50.39 -9.75
CA ILE A 715 57.69 -48.94 -9.81
C ILE A 715 56.37 -48.49 -9.22
N ARG A 716 56.46 -47.69 -8.16
CA ARG A 716 55.27 -47.19 -7.47
C ARG A 716 55.28 -45.68 -7.46
N GLY A 717 54.21 -45.09 -7.96
CA GLY A 717 53.80 -43.74 -7.56
C GLY A 717 53.35 -43.73 -6.09
N PRO A 718 53.13 -42.55 -5.50
CA PRO A 718 52.47 -42.48 -4.21
C PRO A 718 51.12 -43.21 -4.28
N ARG A 719 50.86 -44.14 -3.35
CA ARG A 719 49.56 -44.82 -3.32
C ARG A 719 48.46 -43.79 -3.11
N ALA A 720 47.53 -43.69 -4.05
CA ALA A 720 46.24 -43.06 -3.82
C ALA A 720 45.66 -43.63 -2.51
N ARG A 721 45.52 -42.78 -1.49
CA ARG A 721 44.78 -43.17 -0.29
C ARG A 721 43.31 -43.26 -0.71
N GLU A 722 42.87 -44.46 -1.08
CA GLU A 722 41.45 -44.76 -1.18
C GLU A 722 40.80 -44.46 0.19
N ALA A 723 40.05 -43.36 0.24
CA ALA A 723 39.17 -43.07 1.36
C ALA A 723 37.99 -44.05 1.29
N HIS A 724 38.17 -45.23 1.87
CA HIS A 724 37.08 -46.14 2.14
C HIS A 724 36.11 -45.48 3.13
N ILE A 725 34.96 -45.03 2.62
CA ILE A 725 33.76 -44.76 3.41
C ILE A 725 33.30 -46.11 3.98
N ILE A 726 33.53 -46.33 5.27
CA ILE A 726 32.95 -47.46 6.01
C ILE A 726 31.86 -46.90 6.94
N SER A 727 30.61 -47.15 6.55
CA SER A 727 29.42 -47.11 7.41
C SER A 727 29.60 -48.03 8.63
N GLY A 728 29.20 -47.56 9.83
CA GLY A 728 29.41 -48.18 11.15
C GLY A 728 28.75 -49.56 11.39
N PRO A 729 28.47 -50.03 12.63
CA PRO A 729 28.42 -49.33 13.93
C PRO A 729 29.03 -50.10 15.15
N ALA A 730 28.82 -49.52 16.34
CA ALA A 730 28.69 -50.15 17.66
C ALA A 730 29.95 -50.50 18.51
N ALA A 731 30.05 -49.77 19.63
CA ALA A 731 30.32 -50.15 21.03
C ALA A 731 31.13 -51.44 21.34
N VAL A 732 32.03 -51.35 22.34
CA VAL A 732 31.97 -52.10 23.63
C VAL A 732 33.19 -51.80 24.54
N LYS A 733 32.86 -51.37 25.77
CA LYS A 733 33.41 -51.60 27.14
C LYS A 733 34.85 -52.09 27.40
N SER A 734 35.44 -51.54 28.47
CA SER A 734 36.10 -52.31 29.56
C SER A 734 36.19 -51.44 30.86
N THR A 735 35.38 -51.64 31.90
CA THR A 735 35.54 -52.50 33.12
C THR A 735 36.53 -52.00 34.21
N THR A 736 35.95 -51.40 35.27
CA THR A 736 36.10 -51.56 36.76
C THR A 736 37.27 -52.39 37.35
N PRO A 737 37.81 -52.07 38.57
CA PRO A 737 37.20 -52.58 39.83
C PRO A 737 37.41 -51.78 41.17
N GLU A 738 36.44 -52.00 42.08
CA GLU A 738 36.48 -52.22 43.56
C GLU A 738 37.21 -51.33 44.61
N ARG A 739 36.41 -50.91 45.62
CA ARG A 739 36.51 -51.13 47.10
C ARG A 739 36.98 -50.05 48.11
N PHE A 740 36.07 -49.84 49.08
CA PHE A 740 36.17 -49.53 50.53
C PHE A 740 36.57 -48.14 51.09
N LEU A 741 35.62 -47.60 51.88
CA LEU A 741 35.59 -46.45 52.81
C LEU A 741 36.56 -46.60 54.01
N PRO A 742 37.04 -45.51 54.66
CA PRO A 742 36.28 -44.86 55.74
C PRO A 742 36.37 -43.32 55.84
N GLU A 743 35.53 -42.79 56.72
CA GLU A 743 35.09 -41.41 56.99
C GLU A 743 36.19 -40.35 57.24
N MET A 744 36.07 -39.19 56.56
CA MET A 744 36.55 -37.86 57.01
C MET A 744 35.75 -36.75 56.29
N GLY A 745 35.42 -35.67 57.01
CA GLY A 745 34.28 -34.77 56.76
C GLY A 745 34.24 -33.92 55.48
N CYS A 746 33.01 -33.60 55.05
CA CYS A 746 32.62 -32.94 53.79
C CYS A 746 33.25 -31.57 53.46
N TYR A 747 33.91 -30.88 54.39
CA TYR A 747 34.40 -29.53 54.13
C TYR A 747 35.74 -29.52 53.36
N ASP A 748 36.64 -30.44 53.68
CA ASP A 748 37.99 -30.49 53.08
C ASP A 748 38.03 -31.15 51.69
N CYS A 749 37.03 -31.96 51.34
CA CYS A 749 36.91 -32.55 50.00
C CYS A 749 36.47 -31.51 48.96
N CYS A 750 35.59 -30.58 49.34
CA CYS A 750 35.06 -29.57 48.42
C CYS A 750 36.15 -28.57 47.98
N MET A 751 37.03 -28.18 48.90
CA MET A 751 38.09 -27.20 48.62
C MET A 751 39.23 -27.73 47.74
N ARG A 752 39.51 -29.03 47.74
CA ARG A 752 40.54 -29.62 46.85
C ARG A 752 40.03 -30.00 45.47
N CYS A 753 38.74 -30.30 45.31
CA CYS A 753 38.12 -30.50 43.99
C CYS A 753 38.01 -29.19 43.18
N LEU A 754 37.97 -28.02 43.83
CA LEU A 754 37.93 -26.72 43.15
C LEU A 754 39.27 -26.25 42.57
N ALA A 755 40.38 -26.90 42.92
CA ALA A 755 41.71 -26.52 42.45
C ALA A 755 42.12 -27.18 41.10
N GLY A 756 41.25 -27.99 40.49
CA GLY A 756 41.61 -28.79 39.30
C GLY A 756 40.57 -28.85 38.17
N VAL A 757 39.53 -28.02 38.17
CA VAL A 757 38.47 -28.03 37.13
C VAL A 757 38.69 -26.88 36.14
N PRO A 758 38.55 -27.08 34.80
CA PRO A 758 38.68 -25.99 33.84
C PRO A 758 37.59 -24.92 34.04
N TYR A 759 37.99 -23.66 33.98
CA TYR A 759 37.29 -22.45 34.45
C TYR A 759 35.86 -22.20 33.90
N CYS A 760 35.41 -22.88 32.83
CA CYS A 760 34.04 -22.72 32.30
C CYS A 760 32.94 -23.31 33.19
N SER A 761 33.28 -24.12 34.19
CA SER A 761 32.30 -24.70 35.12
C SER A 761 32.01 -23.84 36.36
N LEU A 762 32.87 -22.84 36.65
CA LEU A 762 32.74 -22.02 37.86
C LEU A 762 31.53 -21.07 37.78
N VAL A 763 31.28 -20.49 36.60
CA VAL A 763 30.17 -19.56 36.36
C VAL A 763 28.81 -20.26 36.38
N ALA A 764 28.72 -21.46 35.81
CA ALA A 764 27.50 -22.26 35.84
C ALA A 764 27.12 -22.69 37.27
N THR A 765 28.12 -23.05 38.08
CA THR A 765 27.89 -23.46 39.47
C THR A 765 27.50 -22.26 40.36
N LEU A 766 28.07 -21.08 40.12
CA LEU A 766 27.72 -19.83 40.81
C LEU A 766 26.30 -19.33 40.48
N LEU A 767 25.84 -19.53 39.25
CA LEU A 767 24.48 -19.19 38.80
C LEU A 767 23.41 -20.16 39.33
N CYS A 768 23.73 -21.45 39.47
CA CYS A 768 22.85 -22.38 40.17
C CYS A 768 22.72 -22.04 41.67
N PHE A 769 23.79 -21.56 42.31
CA PHE A 769 23.77 -21.16 43.71
C PHE A 769 22.95 -19.88 43.96
N SER A 770 22.97 -18.90 43.04
CA SER A 770 22.15 -17.68 43.14
C SER A 770 20.65 -17.97 42.95
N GLY A 771 20.30 -18.88 42.02
CA GLY A 771 18.92 -19.32 41.81
C GLY A 771 18.31 -20.03 43.02
N ILE A 772 19.08 -20.86 43.72
CA ILE A 772 18.62 -21.59 44.91
C ILE A 772 18.57 -20.67 46.16
N SER A 773 19.49 -19.70 46.27
CA SER A 773 19.56 -18.81 47.44
C SER A 773 18.43 -17.77 47.49
N LEU A 774 17.88 -17.38 46.33
CA LEU A 774 16.72 -16.48 46.22
C LEU A 774 15.40 -17.14 46.69
N PHE A 775 15.34 -18.47 46.74
CA PHE A 775 14.19 -19.21 47.28
C PHE A 775 14.22 -19.38 48.80
N CYS A 776 15.35 -19.14 49.47
CA CYS A 776 15.51 -19.41 50.92
C CYS A 776 15.74 -18.16 51.81
N GLY A 777 15.64 -16.93 51.28
CA GLY A 777 15.49 -15.73 52.12
C GLY A 777 16.72 -15.22 52.86
N CYS A 778 17.95 -15.61 52.48
CA CYS A 778 19.21 -15.12 53.08
C CYS A 778 20.10 -14.35 52.08
N GLY A 779 19.51 -13.53 51.20
CA GLY A 779 20.17 -12.99 50.01
C GLY A 779 21.26 -11.92 50.24
N HIS A 780 21.28 -11.22 51.38
CA HIS A 780 22.15 -10.03 51.50
C HIS A 780 23.63 -10.36 51.75
N GLN A 781 23.93 -11.49 52.40
CA GLN A 781 25.30 -11.88 52.76
C GLN A 781 26.03 -12.66 51.63
N ALA A 782 25.27 -13.32 50.75
CA ALA A 782 25.82 -14.08 49.62
C ALA A 782 26.25 -13.17 48.46
N LEU A 783 25.57 -12.03 48.27
CA LEU A 783 25.89 -11.05 47.22
C LEU A 783 27.19 -10.29 47.52
N THR A 784 27.48 -9.97 48.79
CA THR A 784 28.67 -9.19 49.18
C THR A 784 29.98 -9.99 49.07
N GLU A 785 29.96 -11.30 49.35
CA GLU A 785 31.12 -12.19 49.14
C GLU A 785 31.34 -12.48 47.65
N MET A 786 30.27 -12.51 46.85
CA MET A 786 30.33 -12.71 45.40
C MET A 786 30.98 -11.51 44.67
N GLU A 787 30.66 -10.27 45.08
CA GLU A 787 31.33 -9.06 44.57
C GLU A 787 32.83 -9.08 44.86
N ARG A 788 33.23 -9.49 46.07
CA ARG A 788 34.64 -9.54 46.47
C ARG A 788 35.47 -10.58 45.70
N LEU A 789 34.86 -11.71 45.34
CA LEU A 789 35.48 -12.77 44.54
C LEU A 789 35.62 -12.40 43.06
N ILE A 790 34.66 -11.64 42.53
CA ILE A 790 34.67 -11.15 41.14
C ILE A 790 35.69 -10.02 40.98
N GLU A 791 35.79 -9.10 41.94
CA GLU A 791 36.80 -8.04 41.94
C GLU A 791 38.24 -8.60 42.00
N ASP A 792 38.49 -9.61 42.83
CA ASP A 792 39.83 -10.20 42.98
C ASP A 792 40.24 -11.05 41.76
N TYR A 793 39.27 -11.54 40.97
CA TYR A 793 39.48 -12.24 39.70
C TYR A 793 39.85 -11.28 38.55
N PHE A 794 39.09 -10.18 38.39
CA PHE A 794 39.36 -9.17 37.35
C PHE A 794 40.61 -8.32 37.63
N ALA A 795 41.03 -8.23 38.90
CA ALA A 795 42.31 -7.64 39.26
C ALA A 795 43.53 -8.45 38.74
N ARG A 796 43.38 -9.78 38.54
CA ARG A 796 44.50 -10.68 38.18
C ARG A 796 44.56 -11.07 36.70
N ASN A 797 43.44 -11.16 35.98
CA ASN A 797 43.42 -11.59 34.57
C ASN A 797 42.90 -10.51 33.61
N ARG A 798 43.82 -9.67 33.13
CA ARG A 798 43.55 -8.46 32.32
C ARG A 798 43.28 -8.71 30.82
N GLN A 799 43.26 -9.95 30.35
CA GLN A 799 43.31 -10.32 28.91
C GLN A 799 42.06 -11.00 28.31
N ASP A 800 41.10 -11.52 29.07
CA ASP A 800 39.94 -12.27 28.52
C ASP A 800 38.67 -11.42 28.28
N TYR A 801 38.82 -10.17 27.82
CA TYR A 801 37.69 -9.25 27.62
C TYR A 801 36.84 -9.57 26.38
N ASN A 802 37.42 -10.19 25.34
CA ASN A 802 36.72 -10.48 24.08
C ASN A 802 35.75 -11.65 24.20
N THR A 803 36.07 -12.64 25.03
CA THR A 803 35.18 -13.79 25.29
C THR A 803 33.93 -13.34 26.06
N LEU A 804 34.06 -12.34 26.95
CA LEU A 804 32.94 -11.76 27.68
C LEU A 804 31.99 -10.98 26.76
N ALA A 805 32.51 -10.24 25.78
CA ALA A 805 31.70 -9.52 24.79
C ALA A 805 30.86 -10.47 23.93
N TYR A 806 31.43 -11.60 23.51
CA TYR A 806 30.71 -12.63 22.74
C TYR A 806 29.58 -13.29 23.54
N ILE A 807 29.83 -13.57 24.82
CA ILE A 807 28.82 -14.15 25.72
C ILE A 807 27.67 -13.16 25.95
N ILE A 808 27.98 -11.88 26.19
CA ILE A 808 26.97 -10.82 26.37
C ILE A 808 26.10 -10.67 25.11
N GLN A 809 26.71 -10.70 23.93
CA GLN A 809 25.99 -10.60 22.66
C GLN A 809 25.07 -11.81 22.40
N TYR A 810 25.51 -13.01 22.78
CA TYR A 810 24.67 -14.22 22.71
C TYR A 810 23.47 -14.15 23.66
N PHE A 811 23.69 -13.65 24.88
CA PHE A 811 22.60 -13.40 25.84
C PHE A 811 21.63 -12.33 25.35
N GLN A 812 22.11 -11.31 24.63
CA GLN A 812 21.26 -10.27 24.05
C GLN A 812 20.31 -10.83 22.98
N TYR A 813 20.81 -11.71 22.10
CA TYR A 813 19.96 -12.40 21.12
C TYR A 813 18.97 -13.37 21.77
N ALA A 814 19.36 -14.07 22.82
CA ALA A 814 18.46 -14.96 23.56
C ALA A 814 17.31 -14.18 24.23
N ILE A 815 17.60 -12.99 24.77
CA ILE A 815 16.59 -12.11 25.37
C ILE A 815 15.63 -11.56 24.30
N TYR A 816 16.13 -11.16 23.12
CA TYR A 816 15.27 -10.74 22.02
C TYR A 816 14.41 -11.89 21.48
N GLY A 817 14.96 -13.10 21.38
CA GLY A 817 14.20 -14.29 20.99
C GLY A 817 13.08 -14.62 21.97
N LEU A 818 13.34 -14.54 23.28
CA LEU A 818 12.32 -14.73 24.32
C LEU A 818 11.26 -13.61 24.27
N ALA A 819 11.64 -12.35 24.07
CA ALA A 819 10.71 -11.24 23.94
C ALA A 819 9.77 -11.40 22.73
N SER A 820 10.31 -11.84 21.58
CA SER A 820 9.53 -12.12 20.37
C SER A 820 8.59 -13.32 20.55
N PHE A 821 9.03 -14.38 21.25
CA PHE A 821 8.18 -15.52 21.59
C PHE A 821 7.00 -15.11 22.48
N PHE A 822 7.24 -14.31 23.52
CA PHE A 822 6.17 -13.80 24.38
C PHE A 822 5.22 -12.83 23.66
N PHE A 823 5.72 -12.05 22.70
CA PHE A 823 4.88 -11.20 21.86
C PHE A 823 3.92 -12.02 20.99
N LEU A 824 4.44 -13.05 20.31
CA LEU A 824 3.63 -13.97 19.51
C LEU A 824 2.65 -14.77 20.38
N TYR A 825 3.05 -15.15 21.59
CA TYR A 825 2.17 -15.83 22.56
C TYR A 825 1.03 -14.93 23.05
N CYS A 826 1.29 -13.64 23.30
CA CYS A 826 0.25 -12.65 23.63
C CYS A 826 -0.73 -12.42 22.48
N ILE A 827 -0.26 -12.42 21.22
CA ILE A 827 -1.13 -12.34 20.03
C ILE A 827 -1.99 -13.60 19.91
N ALA A 828 -1.42 -14.79 20.15
CA ALA A 828 -2.16 -16.05 20.14
C ALA A 828 -3.26 -16.08 21.21
N LEU A 829 -2.98 -15.58 22.43
CA LEU A 829 -3.98 -15.47 23.49
C LEU A 829 -5.07 -14.43 23.17
N LEU A 830 -4.74 -13.34 22.49
CA LEU A 830 -5.74 -12.38 21.98
C LEU A 830 -6.62 -13.03 20.91
N ALA A 831 -6.04 -13.81 20.00
CA ALA A 831 -6.77 -14.55 18.98
C ALA A 831 -7.73 -15.59 19.58
N GLU A 832 -7.31 -16.35 20.61
CA GLU A 832 -8.19 -17.25 21.36
C GLU A 832 -9.31 -16.50 22.11
N GLY A 833 -9.02 -15.32 22.67
CA GLY A 833 -10.02 -14.45 23.30
C GLY A 833 -11.10 -13.95 22.33
N PHE A 834 -10.72 -13.62 21.10
CA PHE A 834 -11.66 -13.27 20.03
C PHE A 834 -12.44 -14.49 19.51
N TYR A 835 -11.78 -15.65 19.42
CA TYR A 835 -12.43 -16.89 18.98
C TYR A 835 -13.48 -17.39 19.99
N THR A 836 -13.19 -17.32 21.28
CA THR A 836 -14.12 -17.71 22.35
C THR A 836 -15.31 -16.75 22.49
N THR A 837 -15.12 -15.45 22.23
CA THR A 837 -16.22 -14.47 22.20
C THR A 837 -17.10 -14.59 20.95
N SER A 838 -16.52 -14.96 19.80
CA SER A 838 -17.27 -15.24 18.56
C SER A 838 -18.04 -16.57 18.66
N ALA A 839 -17.40 -17.62 19.17
CA ALA A 839 -18.04 -18.93 19.40
C ALA A 839 -19.20 -18.82 20.39
N ALA A 840 -19.04 -18.10 21.51
CA ALA A 840 -20.11 -17.87 22.47
C ALA A 840 -21.31 -17.08 21.89
N LYS A 841 -21.07 -16.23 20.88
CA LYS A 841 -22.12 -15.48 20.17
C LYS A 841 -22.91 -16.38 19.21
N GLN A 842 -22.25 -17.39 18.64
CA GLN A 842 -22.86 -18.36 17.73
C GLN A 842 -23.66 -19.44 18.45
N THR A 843 -23.27 -19.85 19.68
CA THR A 843 -23.97 -20.93 20.40
C THR A 843 -25.22 -20.47 21.17
N PHE A 844 -25.33 -19.19 21.57
CA PHE A 844 -26.37 -18.75 22.52
C PHE A 844 -27.36 -17.70 22.02
N GLY A 845 -27.22 -17.18 20.79
CA GLY A 845 -28.09 -16.14 20.25
C GLY A 845 -28.10 -14.84 21.08
N GLU A 846 -28.78 -13.79 20.60
CA GLU A 846 -28.79 -12.47 21.24
C GLU A 846 -29.42 -12.47 22.64
N PHE A 847 -28.62 -12.81 23.66
CA PHE A 847 -28.97 -12.54 25.04
C PHE A 847 -28.74 -11.06 25.34
N ARG A 848 -29.85 -10.34 25.56
CA ARG A 848 -29.89 -8.97 26.11
C ARG A 848 -28.89 -8.82 27.25
N SER A 849 -28.11 -7.74 27.13
CA SER A 849 -27.12 -7.24 28.08
C SER A 849 -27.53 -7.43 29.53
N THR A 850 -26.92 -8.40 30.21
CA THR A 850 -26.74 -8.32 31.66
C THR A 850 -25.38 -7.72 31.94
N MET A 851 -25.29 -6.90 32.99
CA MET A 851 -24.10 -6.10 33.35
C MET A 851 -22.79 -6.91 33.49
N CYS A 852 -22.84 -8.24 33.51
CA CYS A 852 -21.66 -9.09 33.66
C CYS A 852 -20.76 -9.10 32.41
N GLY A 853 -21.33 -9.10 31.19
CA GLY A 853 -20.55 -9.15 29.94
C GLY A 853 -19.78 -7.85 29.64
N ARG A 854 -20.38 -6.69 29.93
CA ARG A 854 -19.73 -5.37 29.77
C ARG A 854 -18.62 -5.11 30.80
N CYS A 855 -18.73 -5.69 32.00
CA CYS A 855 -17.67 -5.61 33.01
C CYS A 855 -16.46 -6.50 32.66
N LEU A 856 -16.68 -7.64 32.02
CA LEU A 856 -15.61 -8.55 31.58
C LEU A 856 -14.82 -7.98 30.39
N SER A 857 -15.50 -7.38 29.39
CA SER A 857 -14.80 -6.74 28.26
C SER A 857 -14.06 -5.47 28.68
N SER A 858 -14.65 -4.63 29.54
CA SER A 858 -13.97 -3.42 30.05
C SER A 858 -12.76 -3.73 30.93
N SER A 859 -12.85 -4.76 31.78
CA SER A 859 -11.70 -5.17 32.61
C SER A 859 -10.55 -5.74 31.76
N PHE A 860 -10.86 -6.45 30.68
CA PHE A 860 -9.84 -6.94 29.74
C PHE A 860 -9.16 -5.79 28.99
N ILE A 861 -9.93 -4.80 28.53
CA ILE A 861 -9.40 -3.62 27.82
C ILE A 861 -8.54 -2.73 28.72
N VAL A 862 -8.96 -2.50 29.97
CA VAL A 862 -8.17 -1.74 30.94
C VAL A 862 -6.87 -2.48 31.27
N MET A 863 -6.91 -3.80 31.38
CA MET A 863 -5.72 -4.60 31.67
C MET A 863 -4.74 -4.64 30.50
N THR A 864 -5.20 -4.76 29.25
CA THR A 864 -4.32 -4.63 28.07
C THR A 864 -3.74 -3.23 27.92
N TYR A 865 -4.51 -2.19 28.25
CA TYR A 865 -4.02 -0.80 28.22
C TYR A 865 -2.94 -0.55 29.27
N VAL A 866 -3.12 -1.05 30.51
CA VAL A 866 -2.11 -0.94 31.57
C VAL A 866 -0.85 -1.72 31.22
N LEU A 867 -0.97 -2.90 30.62
CA LEU A 867 0.18 -3.69 30.15
C LEU A 867 0.93 -3.00 29.00
N ALA A 868 0.21 -2.36 28.07
CA ALA A 868 0.82 -1.59 26.98
C ALA A 868 1.55 -0.35 27.51
N VAL A 869 0.98 0.37 28.47
CA VAL A 869 1.62 1.54 29.11
C VAL A 869 2.85 1.14 29.91
N LEU A 870 2.80 0.04 30.67
CA LEU A 870 3.96 -0.49 31.39
C LEU A 870 5.07 -0.93 30.42
N TRP A 871 4.71 -1.54 29.29
CA TRP A 871 5.67 -1.93 28.27
C TRP A 871 6.33 -0.72 27.59
N LEU A 872 5.55 0.32 27.27
CA LEU A 872 6.07 1.59 26.74
C LEU A 872 6.95 2.34 27.74
N LEU A 873 6.64 2.29 29.04
CA LEU A 873 7.51 2.85 30.08
C LEU A 873 8.83 2.08 30.18
N VAL A 874 8.80 0.74 30.14
CA VAL A 874 10.03 -0.07 30.11
C VAL A 874 10.87 0.21 28.85
N PHE A 875 10.22 0.41 27.70
CA PHE A 875 10.89 0.77 26.45
C PHE A 875 11.48 2.19 26.49
N ALA A 876 10.73 3.18 27.00
CA ALA A 876 11.19 4.57 27.11
C ALA A 876 12.35 4.72 28.10
N PHE A 877 12.32 4.03 29.25
CA PHE A 877 13.40 4.07 30.24
C PHE A 877 14.65 3.28 29.82
N SER A 878 14.52 2.30 28.90
CA SER A 878 15.66 1.58 28.32
C SER A 878 16.26 2.25 27.08
N ALA A 879 15.46 2.99 26.30
CA ALA A 879 15.91 3.63 25.06
C ALA A 879 16.74 4.92 25.32
N LEU A 880 16.43 5.69 26.35
CA LEU A 880 17.10 6.98 26.62
C LEU A 880 18.62 6.82 26.90
N PRO A 881 19.06 5.90 27.78
CA PRO A 881 20.49 5.69 28.04
C PRO A 881 21.22 5.11 26.82
N VAL A 882 20.59 4.20 26.09
CA VAL A 882 21.16 3.59 24.87
C VAL A 882 21.35 4.65 23.77
N TYR A 883 20.41 5.58 23.61
CA TYR A 883 20.50 6.67 22.64
C TYR A 883 21.59 7.70 22.98
N PHE A 884 21.71 8.12 24.25
CA PHE A 884 22.77 9.04 24.68
C PHE A 884 24.17 8.41 24.50
N PHE A 885 24.31 7.11 24.77
CA PHE A 885 25.60 6.43 24.67
C PHE A 885 25.97 5.94 23.27
N TYR A 886 25.00 5.62 22.38
CA TYR A 886 25.28 5.31 20.97
C TYR A 886 25.89 6.52 20.25
N ASN A 887 25.32 7.72 20.46
CA ASN A 887 25.86 8.96 19.91
C ASN A 887 27.28 9.26 20.43
N MET A 888 27.56 8.91 21.69
CA MET A 888 28.87 9.13 22.31
C MET A 888 29.92 8.10 21.85
N GLY A 889 29.52 6.84 21.64
CA GLY A 889 30.36 5.80 21.04
C GLY A 889 30.64 6.01 19.55
N ALA A 890 29.71 6.63 18.81
CA ALA A 890 29.97 7.17 17.48
C ALA A 890 31.01 8.30 17.56
N THR A 891 30.84 9.24 18.50
CA THR A 891 31.78 10.36 18.70
C THR A 891 33.20 9.89 19.04
N CYS A 892 33.37 8.90 19.94
CA CYS A 892 34.69 8.33 20.26
C CYS A 892 35.31 7.58 19.06
N ARG A 893 34.51 6.89 18.22
CA ARG A 893 35.00 6.25 16.98
C ARG A 893 35.45 7.27 15.93
N THR A 894 34.71 8.37 15.78
CA THR A 894 35.11 9.49 14.90
C THR A 894 36.39 10.15 15.40
N ILE A 895 36.58 10.25 16.73
CA ILE A 895 37.83 10.78 17.32
C ILE A 895 39.01 9.84 17.05
N ASP A 896 38.86 8.52 17.22
CA ASP A 896 39.92 7.55 16.91
C ASP A 896 40.30 7.57 15.42
N LEU A 897 39.34 7.74 14.51
CA LEU A 897 39.59 7.94 13.06
C LEU A 897 40.35 9.24 12.73
N LEU A 898 40.23 10.28 13.56
CA LEU A 898 40.91 11.57 13.37
C LEU A 898 42.33 11.61 13.97
N THR A 899 42.79 10.54 14.63
CA THR A 899 44.10 10.51 15.32
C THR A 899 45.33 10.32 14.41
N GLU A 900 45.16 10.22 13.09
CA GLU A 900 46.30 10.06 12.16
C GLU A 900 47.09 11.34 11.87
N THR A 901 46.66 12.53 12.33
CA THR A 901 47.46 13.77 12.24
C THR A 901 47.45 14.60 13.55
N PRO A 902 48.62 14.93 14.17
CA PRO A 902 48.66 15.52 15.51
C PRO A 902 48.17 16.98 15.64
N ALA A 903 47.81 17.65 14.53
CA ALA A 903 47.58 19.10 14.52
C ALA A 903 46.11 19.52 14.71
N SER A 904 45.14 18.62 14.57
CA SER A 904 43.69 18.95 14.60
C SER A 904 42.98 18.65 15.93
N ILE A 905 43.60 17.91 16.85
CA ILE A 905 42.95 17.44 18.09
C ILE A 905 42.70 18.55 19.13
N ASN A 906 43.51 19.61 19.15
CA ASN A 906 43.41 20.65 20.19
C ASN A 906 42.24 21.64 20.01
N GLN A 907 41.46 21.55 18.93
CA GLN A 907 40.29 22.41 18.70
C GLN A 907 38.93 21.77 19.07
N LEU A 908 38.88 20.46 19.32
CA LEU A 908 37.64 19.81 19.76
C LEU A 908 37.49 19.92 21.28
N CYS A 909 36.53 20.72 21.73
CA CYS A 909 36.18 20.93 23.13
C CYS A 909 34.71 20.60 23.36
N VAL A 910 34.42 19.58 24.17
CA VAL A 910 33.05 19.15 24.48
C VAL A 910 32.76 19.41 25.96
N ASP A 911 31.54 19.86 26.29
CA ASP A 911 31.13 20.08 27.67
C ASP A 911 30.83 18.73 28.35
N ALA A 912 31.77 18.26 29.16
CA ALA A 912 31.76 16.92 29.76
C ALA A 912 30.51 16.65 30.62
N ARG A 913 29.81 17.68 31.14
CA ARG A 913 28.59 17.49 31.94
C ARG A 913 27.37 17.15 31.09
N GLN A 914 27.24 17.70 29.90
CA GLN A 914 26.09 17.47 29.02
C GLN A 914 26.03 16.01 28.53
N TYR A 915 27.16 15.31 28.64
CA TYR A 915 27.35 13.91 28.27
C TYR A 915 27.70 13.01 29.47
N GLY A 916 27.55 13.50 30.72
CA GLY A 916 27.67 12.69 31.93
C GLY A 916 29.08 12.21 32.32
N LEU A 917 30.13 12.81 31.77
CA LEU A 917 31.53 12.38 31.94
C LEU A 917 32.22 12.84 33.24
N LEU A 918 31.60 13.74 34.02
CA LEU A 918 32.13 14.21 35.31
C LEU A 918 31.03 14.26 36.38
N PRO A 919 31.34 13.96 37.65
CA PRO A 919 30.40 14.08 38.76
C PRO A 919 29.97 15.54 38.96
N TRP A 920 28.72 15.74 39.36
CA TRP A 920 28.05 17.05 39.39
C TRP A 920 28.77 18.11 40.26
N SER A 921 29.65 17.66 41.16
CA SER A 921 30.44 18.47 42.08
C SER A 921 31.75 19.05 41.52
N ALA A 922 32.19 18.67 40.30
CA ALA A 922 33.47 19.14 39.74
C ALA A 922 33.36 20.52 39.03
N VAL A 923 34.30 21.44 39.26
CA VAL A 923 34.31 22.85 38.79
C VAL A 923 34.20 22.95 37.24
N PRO A 924 33.48 23.92 36.66
CA PRO A 924 33.13 23.90 35.24
C PRO A 924 34.34 24.14 34.33
N GLY A 925 34.60 23.21 33.42
CA GLY A 925 35.62 23.33 32.38
C GLY A 925 35.37 22.36 31.22
N LYS A 926 35.49 22.84 29.98
CA LYS A 926 35.38 22.02 28.75
C LYS A 926 36.53 21.00 28.70
N ALA A 927 36.25 19.74 28.36
CA ALA A 927 37.28 18.74 28.11
C ALA A 927 37.69 18.81 26.63
N CYS A 928 38.98 19.07 26.37
CA CYS A 928 39.46 19.35 25.02
C CYS A 928 40.62 18.43 24.62
N GLY A 929 40.64 17.99 23.37
CA GLY A 929 41.75 17.25 22.78
C GLY A 929 42.14 15.96 23.51
N MET A 930 43.43 15.79 23.84
CA MET A 930 43.98 14.54 24.42
C MET A 930 43.31 14.10 25.73
N THR A 931 42.72 15.02 26.51
CA THR A 931 41.98 14.66 27.73
C THR A 931 40.69 13.90 27.43
N LEU A 932 40.01 14.22 26.32
CA LEU A 932 38.78 13.54 25.88
C LEU A 932 39.09 12.15 25.28
N SER A 933 40.20 12.03 24.54
CA SER A 933 40.69 10.73 24.02
C SER A 933 41.06 9.76 25.16
N ASN A 934 41.66 10.26 26.23
CA ASN A 934 41.99 9.43 27.40
C ASN A 934 40.73 8.95 28.15
N VAL A 935 39.65 9.74 28.16
CA VAL A 935 38.35 9.34 28.73
C VAL A 935 37.66 8.25 27.88
N CYS A 936 37.72 8.34 26.54
CA CYS A 936 37.24 7.27 25.66
C CYS A 936 38.04 5.96 25.84
N LYS A 937 39.26 6.02 26.40
CA LYS A 937 40.15 4.86 26.63
C LYS A 937 40.12 4.30 28.06
N THR A 938 39.44 4.93 29.01
CA THR A 938 39.36 4.42 30.41
C THR A 938 38.41 3.23 30.54
N ARG A 939 38.97 2.07 30.92
CA ARG A 939 38.26 0.77 31.08
C ARG A 939 37.13 0.75 32.12
N GLU A 940 37.15 1.65 33.10
CA GLU A 940 36.12 1.73 34.17
C GLU A 940 34.71 2.06 33.63
N TYR A 941 34.64 2.89 32.58
CA TYR A 941 33.38 3.31 31.96
C TYR A 941 32.60 2.15 31.31
N TRP A 942 33.30 1.26 30.61
CA TRP A 942 32.71 0.07 29.99
C TRP A 942 32.23 -0.96 31.03
N MET A 943 32.81 -0.96 32.22
CA MET A 943 32.41 -1.84 33.32
C MET A 943 31.12 -1.34 33.98
N THR A 944 30.98 -0.02 34.17
CA THR A 944 29.74 0.60 34.65
C THR A 944 28.58 0.39 33.67
N TYR A 945 28.84 0.47 32.36
CA TYR A 945 27.87 0.17 31.28
C TYR A 945 27.27 -1.24 31.38
N ASN A 946 28.11 -2.27 31.51
CA ASN A 946 27.66 -3.67 31.55
C ASN A 946 26.91 -4.01 32.85
N LEU A 947 27.30 -3.44 34.00
CA LEU A 947 26.58 -3.62 35.26
C LEU A 947 25.19 -2.97 35.23
N TYR A 948 25.06 -1.79 34.61
CA TYR A 948 23.78 -1.07 34.53
C TYR A 948 22.76 -1.80 33.65
N ILE A 949 23.20 -2.38 32.53
CA ILE A 949 22.36 -3.21 31.65
C ILE A 949 21.91 -4.48 32.36
N ALA A 950 22.81 -5.15 33.08
CA ALA A 950 22.46 -6.36 33.83
C ALA A 950 21.43 -6.08 34.95
N ALA A 951 21.56 -4.96 35.66
CA ALA A 951 20.62 -4.56 36.71
C ALA A 951 19.22 -4.23 36.14
N PHE A 952 19.15 -3.55 34.99
CA PHE A 952 17.87 -3.22 34.34
C PHE A 952 17.18 -4.45 33.72
N ALA A 953 17.95 -5.36 33.11
CA ALA A 953 17.43 -6.62 32.59
C ALA A 953 16.83 -7.47 33.72
N GLY A 954 17.51 -7.52 34.88
CA GLY A 954 16.99 -8.19 36.09
C GLY A 954 15.69 -7.58 36.60
N ALA A 955 15.59 -6.25 36.67
CA ALA A 955 14.38 -5.56 37.10
C ALA A 955 13.19 -5.81 36.15
N GLY A 956 13.43 -5.84 34.83
CA GLY A 956 12.42 -6.14 33.82
C GLY A 956 11.84 -7.55 33.92
N ILE A 957 12.70 -8.56 34.13
CA ILE A 957 12.29 -9.96 34.33
C ILE A 957 11.45 -10.10 35.61
N THR A 958 11.83 -9.41 36.68
CA THR A 958 11.11 -9.45 37.96
C THR A 958 9.72 -8.83 37.86
N LEU A 959 9.58 -7.73 37.10
CA LEU A 959 8.30 -7.07 36.85
C LEU A 959 7.37 -7.95 36.00
N LEU A 960 7.91 -8.63 34.98
CA LEU A 960 7.15 -9.56 34.12
C LEU A 960 6.65 -10.78 34.92
N ALA A 961 7.46 -11.31 35.83
CA ALA A 961 7.04 -12.41 36.72
C ALA A 961 5.91 -12.00 37.67
N LEU A 962 5.96 -10.77 38.22
CA LEU A 962 4.90 -10.20 39.05
C LEU A 962 3.60 -10.02 38.27
N VAL A 963 3.68 -9.51 37.04
CA VAL A 963 2.53 -9.36 36.14
C VAL A 963 1.89 -10.71 35.82
N HIS A 964 2.68 -11.73 35.50
CA HIS A 964 2.19 -13.10 35.23
C HIS A 964 1.46 -13.68 36.46
N CYS A 965 2.01 -13.47 37.66
CA CYS A 965 1.40 -13.92 38.91
C CYS A 965 0.05 -13.21 39.19
N CYS A 966 -0.01 -11.90 38.97
CA CYS A 966 -1.25 -11.12 39.09
C CYS A 966 -2.32 -11.54 38.07
N LEU A 967 -1.93 -11.88 36.84
CA LEU A 967 -2.84 -12.37 35.80
C LEU A 967 -3.48 -13.71 36.20
N HIS A 968 -2.68 -14.64 36.72
CA HIS A 968 -3.16 -15.93 37.22
C HIS A 968 -4.15 -15.78 38.39
N LEU A 969 -3.88 -14.85 39.31
CA LEU A 969 -4.78 -14.51 40.43
C LEU A 969 -6.10 -13.88 39.95
N ALA A 970 -6.05 -13.02 38.93
CA ALA A 970 -7.24 -12.39 38.35
C ALA A 970 -8.12 -13.42 37.62
N VAL A 971 -7.52 -14.31 36.82
CA VAL A 971 -8.23 -15.40 36.14
C VAL A 971 -8.86 -16.36 37.14
N TYR A 972 -8.14 -16.71 38.21
CA TYR A 972 -8.67 -17.54 39.29
C TYR A 972 -9.88 -16.90 40.00
N GLN A 973 -9.83 -15.59 40.27
CA GLN A 973 -10.95 -14.84 40.87
C GLN A 973 -12.20 -14.83 39.95
N VAL A 974 -12.01 -14.69 38.64
CA VAL A 974 -13.10 -14.74 37.65
C VAL A 974 -13.71 -16.14 37.60
N TYR A 975 -12.87 -17.19 37.56
CA TYR A 975 -13.31 -18.58 37.57
C TYR A 975 -14.17 -18.90 38.82
N VAL A 976 -13.71 -18.48 40.00
CA VAL A 976 -14.46 -18.68 41.27
C VAL A 976 -15.80 -17.93 41.26
N LYS A 977 -15.89 -16.75 40.64
CA LYS A 977 -17.15 -16.00 40.50
C LYS A 977 -18.12 -16.68 39.52
N MET A 978 -17.63 -17.23 38.40
CA MET A 978 -18.47 -17.97 37.45
C MET A 978 -19.03 -19.26 38.06
N VAL A 979 -18.22 -20.02 38.79
CA VAL A 979 -18.66 -21.24 39.49
C VAL A 979 -19.73 -20.92 40.54
N LYS A 980 -19.58 -19.82 41.29
CA LYS A 980 -20.60 -19.37 42.27
C LYS A 980 -21.90 -18.89 41.61
N HIS A 981 -21.84 -18.32 40.40
CA HIS A 981 -23.05 -17.91 39.67
C HIS A 981 -23.82 -19.12 39.13
N ARG A 982 -23.11 -20.11 38.56
CA ARG A 982 -23.71 -21.37 38.06
C ARG A 982 -24.43 -22.14 39.18
N ALA A 983 -23.82 -22.25 40.35
CA ALA A 983 -24.44 -22.87 41.52
C ALA A 983 -25.70 -22.13 42.04
N LYS A 984 -25.82 -20.82 41.75
CA LYS A 984 -26.97 -19.99 42.15
C LYS A 984 -28.14 -20.12 41.16
N GLU A 985 -27.86 -20.31 39.88
CA GLU A 985 -28.89 -20.58 38.86
C GLU A 985 -29.44 -22.00 38.94
N GLU A 986 -28.61 -23.01 39.22
CA GLU A 986 -29.07 -24.38 39.45
C GLU A 986 -30.04 -24.47 40.64
N ARG A 987 -29.79 -23.73 41.74
CA ARG A 987 -30.75 -23.61 42.86
C ARG A 987 -32.07 -22.96 42.44
N ARG A 988 -32.03 -21.94 41.59
CA ARG A 988 -33.25 -21.27 41.08
C ARG A 988 -34.06 -22.19 40.17
N GLY A 989 -33.40 -22.98 39.32
CA GLY A 989 -34.05 -24.00 38.48
C GLY A 989 -34.71 -25.10 39.31
N TYR A 990 -34.03 -25.58 40.35
CA TYR A 990 -34.57 -26.60 41.26
C TYR A 990 -35.78 -26.10 42.07
N ASP A 991 -35.76 -24.84 42.50
CA ASP A 991 -36.90 -24.21 43.20
C ASP A 991 -38.10 -23.95 42.27
N LEU A 992 -37.87 -23.67 40.98
CA LEU A 992 -38.95 -23.55 39.98
C LEU A 992 -39.59 -24.91 39.67
N TYR A 993 -38.79 -25.95 39.52
CA TYR A 993 -39.26 -27.33 39.32
C TYR A 993 -40.13 -27.81 40.49
N ARG A 994 -39.74 -27.48 41.73
CA ARG A 994 -40.51 -27.79 42.94
C ARG A 994 -41.85 -27.06 43.03
N ARG A 995 -41.96 -25.85 42.47
CA ARG A 995 -43.24 -25.11 42.39
C ARG A 995 -44.16 -25.71 41.34
N MET A 996 -43.62 -26.07 40.17
CA MET A 996 -44.41 -26.70 39.11
C MET A 996 -44.99 -28.07 39.51
N GLN A 997 -44.30 -28.84 40.36
CA GLN A 997 -44.84 -30.11 40.88
C GLN A 997 -45.90 -29.95 41.98
N ARG A 998 -46.00 -28.79 42.65
CA ARG A 998 -47.07 -28.54 43.65
C ARG A 998 -48.38 -28.06 43.03
N ASP A 999 -48.33 -27.38 41.89
CA ASP A 999 -49.50 -26.75 41.25
C ASP A 999 -50.27 -27.67 40.29
N ARG A 1000 -49.82 -28.91 40.06
CA ARG A 1000 -50.58 -29.91 39.28
C ARG A 1000 -50.89 -31.14 40.11
N GLY A 1001 -52.06 -31.12 40.75
CA GLY A 1001 -52.73 -32.33 41.21
C GLY A 1001 -53.19 -33.17 40.02
N GLY A 1002 -53.00 -34.49 40.11
CA GLY A 1002 -53.83 -35.51 39.44
C GLY A 1002 -53.60 -35.77 37.94
N THR A 1003 -52.88 -36.88 37.67
CA THR A 1003 -53.17 -37.92 36.66
C THR A 1003 -53.48 -37.54 35.20
N LEU A 1004 -52.60 -37.89 34.24
CA LEU A 1004 -52.70 -39.10 33.39
C LEU A 1004 -51.63 -39.16 32.27
N CYS A 1005 -51.06 -40.36 32.10
CA CYS A 1005 -50.45 -41.01 30.91
C CYS A 1005 -49.09 -40.55 30.30
N SER A 1006 -48.16 -41.50 30.37
CA SER A 1006 -46.85 -41.70 29.68
C SER A 1006 -47.06 -42.50 28.37
N PRO A 1007 -46.06 -42.86 27.51
CA PRO A 1007 -44.63 -42.47 27.37
C PRO A 1007 -44.29 -41.98 25.93
N TYR A 1008 -43.10 -41.40 25.69
CA TYR A 1008 -42.20 -41.84 24.60
C TYR A 1008 -40.78 -41.23 24.73
N SER A 1009 -39.80 -42.14 24.60
CA SER A 1009 -38.36 -41.99 24.33
C SER A 1009 -37.53 -41.01 25.17
N ALA A 1010 -36.85 -41.58 26.15
CA ALA A 1010 -35.53 -41.15 26.56
C ALA A 1010 -34.53 -41.35 25.41
N ASP A 1011 -33.65 -40.38 25.21
CA ASP A 1011 -32.25 -40.64 24.88
C ASP A 1011 -31.37 -39.46 25.32
N THR A 1012 -30.40 -39.81 26.16
CA THR A 1012 -29.04 -39.26 26.26
C THR A 1012 -28.84 -37.74 26.31
N PHE A 1013 -28.84 -37.18 27.54
CA PHE A 1013 -27.94 -36.07 27.86
C PHE A 1013 -26.72 -36.67 28.56
N ASP A 1014 -25.66 -36.87 27.78
CA ASP A 1014 -24.34 -37.15 28.32
C ASP A 1014 -23.65 -35.83 28.68
N ILE A 1015 -22.95 -35.86 29.81
CA ILE A 1015 -22.23 -34.74 30.37
C ILE A 1015 -20.77 -34.90 29.94
N SER A 1016 -20.33 -34.07 28.99
CA SER A 1016 -18.91 -33.78 28.74
C SER A 1016 -18.71 -32.28 28.63
#